data_AF-A0A6P1M484-F1
#
_entry.id   AF-A0A6P1M484-F1
#
_cell.length_a   1.000
_cell.length_b   1.000
_cell.length_c   1.000
_cell.angle_alpha   90.00
_cell.angle_beta   90.00
_cell.angle_gamma   90.00
#
_symmetry.space_group_name_H-M   'P 1'
#
loop_
_entity.id
_entity.type
_entity.pdbx_description
1 polymer ?
#
loop_
_entity_poly.entity_id
_entity_poly.type
_entity_poly.pdbx_seq_one_letter_code
_entity_poly.pdbx_strand_id
1 'polypeptide(L)'
;MRRMFWGFLVTLAMHAHLLAFSFTLQGGIAEQSSGTLYVGASRTYQSIHDALDYLSDKKITGDVTIAVDPGGYDYVEPICVNHQDAHRITIAGNSGGGADVITLGSGAILSVAAKDRDGNASVGPASDVDCYLVSISIPSADVGKVSAGDYVLIRALTGDLNDAYEVFQGSWEVAEVVADPPQMKIRHRYPMYPFPVNASNGLLNITGGQAIVLNTVLKFYACEGITAEGRKLGSIQNLALVGDCRPVIDPANLYVSNPGLSSEDYATVLENHASRALGNAWGAVFHGVQAELGGNVSIDRYVGISQFDGQGVSALGGSCVTADRTASCANERRGFYPTQTAYMRCDETIGSANNTDGYLADLNAVLEIESAAAAGNREQGVLALHKGRVYVKSSVSCGNGVGGFCARAGLSEMLMSTTGTAKNWAKNNLGPGVYAANGGEIRMAYTWVKNNAVNGVDGDLFSKWFLGSENNSYSNGGNSWDFASPDLVVSNSDYTAWSYHTMPFAAKTWSSDNRRKILLLDDNKGPYEAHYTINPLLPAGGVNFKNLYDFFEFIDDYRIQANGKMLNVELAYGVHHYYKTLVIDHPDASKIKIYGKRLISKEYVDIRILDTVDVTRYSNYCTAELQLVDSYEDRVDVGDYLNIISSDSSDGSDHELFRGAWEVIAKNDTTHTVTIKILQRDAGLASRLEASKISGISGGYVTAKLLKSVIKFYAADGIVVDNTLLGDLSGVCLIGDYTGLTNPPDYAANPPSVFSSQTILDRLASAYTNGWVEYDGIHVMDTGSINISGASAVCGFPGSGAYVSNGSVVENFMHRTQSLALMTACANRRSGVYCTQDSTFQSKASGSVHNRASGYVADSNSMLYVSIASAIANADYGFCVDGDSMLSGNRTKALFNLDSGYVTTDRSHSTAAESESRENGLHGYYLYDSTGAFEYSVADQNAQYGFALIESIGRMYSLTVSGQGCGLYGKDYDSLYLRKTWLYSPNSLIENNDIGVWADKNAVLTVTGSTLSGNQVGVSTTSGGVIIQ
;
A
#
# COMPACT_ATOMS: atom_id res chain seq x y z
N MET A 1 -15.60 53.15 -34.42
CA MET A 1 -15.41 54.03 -33.24
C MET A 1 -15.86 53.39 -31.92
N ARG A 2 -17.13 53.05 -31.69
CA ARG A 2 -17.57 52.42 -30.40
C ARG A 2 -16.79 51.16 -29.99
N ARG A 3 -16.44 50.28 -30.94
CA ARG A 3 -15.62 49.08 -30.67
C ARG A 3 -14.16 49.40 -30.30
N MET A 4 -13.57 50.44 -30.90
CA MET A 4 -12.22 50.91 -30.55
C MET A 4 -12.20 51.55 -29.16
N PHE A 5 -13.24 52.32 -28.81
CA PHE A 5 -13.36 52.94 -27.50
C PHE A 5 -13.50 51.91 -26.37
N TRP A 6 -14.29 50.83 -26.59
CA TRP A 6 -14.39 49.71 -25.66
C TRP A 6 -13.09 48.91 -25.54
N GLY A 7 -12.39 48.65 -26.65
CA GLY A 7 -11.07 48.01 -26.61
C GLY A 7 -10.05 48.83 -25.80
N PHE A 8 -10.08 50.17 -25.94
CA PHE A 8 -9.19 51.06 -25.20
C PHE A 8 -9.50 51.08 -23.70
N LEU A 9 -10.78 51.09 -23.31
CA LEU A 9 -11.21 51.02 -21.90
C LEU A 9 -10.85 49.68 -21.23
N VAL A 10 -11.04 48.56 -21.93
CA VAL A 10 -10.65 47.23 -21.42
C VAL A 10 -9.13 47.14 -21.28
N THR A 11 -8.39 47.66 -22.25
CA THR A 11 -6.91 47.68 -22.17
C THR A 11 -6.43 48.55 -21.02
N LEU A 12 -7.03 49.72 -20.80
CA LEU A 12 -6.71 50.60 -19.65
C LEU A 12 -7.08 49.97 -18.31
N ALA A 13 -8.22 49.29 -18.21
CA ALA A 13 -8.62 48.56 -17.02
C ALA A 13 -7.65 47.40 -16.73
N MET A 14 -7.26 46.63 -17.75
CA MET A 14 -6.26 45.57 -17.61
C MET A 14 -4.88 46.12 -17.25
N HIS A 15 -4.45 47.24 -17.83
CA HIS A 15 -3.17 47.87 -17.50
C HIS A 15 -3.17 48.45 -16.08
N ALA A 16 -4.29 49.03 -15.63
CA ALA A 16 -4.45 49.50 -14.25
C ALA A 16 -4.43 48.33 -13.26
N HIS A 17 -5.06 47.20 -13.59
CA HIS A 17 -4.97 45.98 -12.78
C HIS A 17 -3.56 45.39 -12.79
N LEU A 18 -2.86 45.39 -13.94
CA LEU A 18 -1.48 44.91 -14.03
C LEU A 18 -0.52 45.80 -13.23
N LEU A 19 -0.68 47.11 -13.30
CA LEU A 19 0.12 48.07 -12.54
C LEU A 19 -0.18 48.02 -11.05
N ALA A 20 -1.45 47.86 -10.66
CA ALA A 20 -1.82 47.60 -9.27
C ALA A 20 -1.19 46.30 -8.76
N PHE A 21 -1.24 45.21 -9.55
CA PHE A 21 -0.61 43.93 -9.23
C PHE A 21 0.93 44.03 -9.15
N SER A 22 1.53 44.83 -10.02
CA SER A 22 2.99 45.08 -10.04
C SER A 22 3.44 45.95 -8.85
N PHE A 23 2.61 46.89 -8.40
CA PHE A 23 2.88 47.70 -7.20
C PHE A 23 2.79 46.87 -5.92
N THR A 24 1.88 45.89 -5.86
CA THR A 24 1.81 44.93 -4.74
C THR A 24 3.03 44.00 -4.70
N LEU A 25 3.68 43.72 -5.84
CA LEU A 25 4.89 42.90 -5.94
C LEU A 25 6.19 43.65 -5.61
N GLN A 26 6.20 44.99 -5.59
CA GLN A 26 7.39 45.80 -5.27
C GLN A 26 7.56 46.10 -3.78
N GLY A 27 6.52 45.93 -2.96
CA GLY A 27 6.71 45.75 -1.51
C GLY A 27 7.22 44.33 -1.30
N GLY A 28 8.54 44.16 -1.14
CA GLY A 28 9.12 42.83 -0.92
C GLY A 28 8.32 42.09 0.15
N ILE A 29 7.89 40.85 -0.15
CA ILE A 29 7.17 40.01 0.80
C ILE A 29 8.00 39.99 2.08
N ALA A 30 7.44 40.46 3.19
CA ALA A 30 8.13 40.47 4.46
C ALA A 30 8.55 39.03 4.79
N GLU A 31 9.84 38.80 4.97
CA GLU A 31 10.36 37.47 5.27
C GLU A 31 10.48 37.29 6.79
N GLN A 32 10.05 36.13 7.28
CA GLN A 32 10.34 35.66 8.62
C GLN A 32 11.40 34.57 8.51
N SER A 33 12.63 34.88 8.91
CA SER A 33 13.68 33.88 9.09
C SER A 33 13.41 33.00 10.31
N SER A 34 14.28 32.02 10.57
CA SER A 34 14.22 31.24 11.80
C SER A 34 14.16 32.12 13.05
N GLY A 35 13.34 31.73 14.03
CA GLY A 35 13.18 32.51 15.26
C GLY A 35 12.12 31.95 16.21
N THR A 36 12.01 32.59 17.37
CA THR A 36 11.02 32.25 18.40
C THR A 36 10.10 33.44 18.65
N LEU A 37 8.80 33.23 18.52
CA LEU A 37 7.76 34.18 18.90
C LEU A 37 7.27 33.78 20.30
N TYR A 38 7.50 34.64 21.29
CA TYR A 38 7.08 34.38 22.66
C TYR A 38 5.64 34.85 22.89
N VAL A 39 4.80 33.95 23.39
CA VAL A 39 3.38 34.19 23.71
C VAL A 39 3.20 34.18 25.24
N GLY A 40 2.49 35.16 25.78
CA GLY A 40 2.16 35.24 27.20
C GLY A 40 1.71 36.63 27.65
N ALA A 41 1.11 36.72 28.84
CA ALA A 41 0.51 37.97 29.36
C ALA A 41 1.47 39.19 29.40
N SER A 42 2.79 38.93 29.46
CA SER A 42 3.83 39.97 29.49
C SER A 42 4.70 40.02 28.22
N ARG A 43 4.29 39.33 27.15
CA ARG A 43 5.04 39.21 25.89
C ARG A 43 4.48 40.12 24.80
N THR A 44 5.21 40.18 23.69
CA THR A 44 4.78 40.92 22.49
C THR A 44 3.50 40.34 21.90
N TYR A 45 3.38 39.02 21.87
CA TYR A 45 2.18 38.31 21.45
C TYR A 45 1.47 37.83 22.71
N GLN A 46 0.19 38.16 22.88
CA GLN A 46 -0.58 37.80 24.07
C GLN A 46 -1.25 36.43 23.88
N SER A 47 -1.58 36.09 22.63
CA SER A 47 -2.18 34.81 22.22
C SER A 47 -1.40 34.12 21.09
N ILE A 48 -1.73 32.85 20.82
CA ILE A 48 -1.23 32.14 19.63
C ILE A 48 -1.82 32.77 18.35
N HIS A 49 -3.07 33.25 18.39
CA HIS A 49 -3.69 33.98 17.28
C HIS A 49 -2.87 35.22 16.90
N ASP A 50 -2.43 36.03 17.86
CA ASP A 50 -1.59 37.21 17.59
C ASP A 50 -0.29 36.84 16.86
N ALA A 51 0.31 35.72 17.25
CA ALA A 51 1.54 35.22 16.64
C ALA A 51 1.29 34.68 15.22
N LEU A 52 0.19 33.96 15.00
CA LEU A 52 -0.21 33.46 13.68
C LEU A 52 -0.63 34.59 12.74
N ASP A 53 -1.36 35.58 13.24
CA ASP A 53 -1.75 36.78 12.50
C ASP A 53 -0.52 37.57 12.06
N TYR A 54 0.47 37.69 12.94
CA TYR A 54 1.76 38.26 12.58
C TYR A 54 2.48 37.46 11.48
N LEU A 55 2.32 36.14 11.42
CA LEU A 55 2.94 35.30 10.37
C LEU A 55 2.12 35.27 9.08
N SER A 56 0.83 35.63 9.11
CA SER A 56 -0.14 35.40 8.03
C SER A 56 0.26 36.02 6.68
N ASP A 57 1.00 37.13 6.70
CA ASP A 57 1.44 37.87 5.51
C ASP A 57 2.94 37.69 5.19
N LYS A 58 3.64 36.79 5.90
CA LYS A 58 5.10 36.63 5.79
C LYS A 58 5.49 35.35 5.10
N LYS A 59 6.57 35.39 4.32
CA LYS A 59 7.21 34.17 3.82
C LYS A 59 8.12 33.61 4.91
N ILE A 60 7.92 32.37 5.33
CA ILE A 60 8.72 31.76 6.40
C ILE A 60 9.93 31.04 5.77
N THR A 61 11.10 31.67 5.83
CA THR A 61 12.32 31.17 5.18
C THR A 61 13.13 30.20 6.06
N GLY A 62 12.82 30.10 7.36
CA GLY A 62 13.36 29.07 8.26
C GLY A 62 12.39 28.71 9.39
N ASP A 63 12.75 27.78 10.28
CA ASP A 63 11.83 27.27 11.31
C ASP A 63 11.46 28.30 12.38
N VAL A 64 10.16 28.43 12.65
CA VAL A 64 9.59 29.38 13.60
C VAL A 64 8.93 28.61 14.75
N THR A 65 9.32 28.93 15.98
CA THR A 65 8.67 28.39 17.18
C THR A 65 7.79 29.45 17.83
N ILE A 66 6.50 29.18 17.97
CA ILE A 66 5.58 29.92 18.84
C ILE A 66 5.73 29.31 20.24
N ALA A 67 6.54 29.95 21.09
CA ALA A 67 6.85 29.49 22.44
C ALA A 67 5.91 30.15 23.46
N VAL A 68 5.05 29.35 24.07
CA VAL A 68 4.00 29.81 24.99
C VAL A 68 4.51 29.71 26.42
N ASP A 69 4.44 30.81 27.18
CA ASP A 69 4.82 30.85 28.59
C ASP A 69 3.90 29.96 29.44
N PRO A 70 4.39 29.38 30.55
CA PRO A 70 3.55 28.67 31.52
C PRO A 70 2.34 29.51 31.96
N GLY A 71 1.16 28.88 32.00
CA GLY A 71 -0.10 29.54 32.32
C GLY A 71 -1.30 28.86 31.67
N GLY A 72 -2.49 29.34 32.03
CA GLY A 72 -3.76 28.99 31.37
C GLY A 72 -4.11 30.02 30.30
N TYR A 73 -4.50 29.54 29.12
CA TYR A 73 -4.90 30.35 27.97
C TYR A 73 -6.27 29.89 27.50
N ASP A 74 -7.25 30.80 27.52
CA ASP A 74 -8.63 30.50 27.19
C ASP A 74 -8.92 30.87 25.72
N TYR A 75 -9.58 29.97 25.00
CA TYR A 75 -9.95 30.10 23.60
C TYR A 75 -11.44 29.82 23.43
N VAL A 76 -12.12 30.69 22.71
CA VAL A 76 -13.53 30.51 22.27
C VAL A 76 -13.66 30.29 20.76
N GLU A 77 -12.53 30.36 20.05
CA GLU A 77 -12.41 30.08 18.63
C GLU A 77 -11.23 29.13 18.38
N PRO A 78 -11.28 28.31 17.31
CA PRO A 78 -10.19 27.40 16.97
C PRO A 78 -8.89 28.13 16.62
N ILE A 79 -7.76 27.46 16.88
CA ILE A 79 -6.47 27.87 16.35
C ILE A 79 -6.32 27.26 14.94
N CYS A 80 -6.68 28.04 13.93
CA CYS A 80 -6.58 27.65 12.52
C CYS A 80 -5.18 27.93 11.94
N VAL A 81 -4.49 26.89 11.47
CA VAL A 81 -3.15 27.02 10.87
C VAL A 81 -3.24 26.96 9.35
N ASN A 82 -3.49 28.13 8.74
CA ASN A 82 -3.73 28.25 7.29
C ASN A 82 -2.53 28.77 6.48
N HIS A 83 -1.37 28.94 7.11
CA HIS A 83 -0.18 29.47 6.48
C HIS A 83 0.43 28.50 5.44
N GLN A 84 0.88 29.01 4.28
CA GLN A 84 1.47 28.17 3.21
C GLN A 84 2.74 27.43 3.67
N ASP A 85 3.53 28.08 4.53
CA ASP A 85 4.75 27.54 5.12
C ASP A 85 4.53 26.98 6.53
N ALA A 86 3.29 26.60 6.87
CA ALA A 86 2.94 26.08 8.21
C ALA A 86 3.80 24.89 8.65
N HIS A 87 4.44 24.18 7.71
CA HIS A 87 5.27 23.01 7.97
C HIS A 87 6.55 23.37 8.72
N ARG A 88 6.83 24.67 8.85
CA ARG A 88 7.96 25.28 9.57
C ARG A 88 7.55 25.90 10.90
N ILE A 89 6.26 25.87 11.24
CA ILE A 89 5.73 26.43 12.48
C ILE A 89 5.63 25.32 13.53
N THR A 90 6.28 25.53 14.67
CA THR A 90 6.13 24.69 15.87
C THR A 90 5.42 25.50 16.95
N ILE A 91 4.38 24.94 17.56
CA ILE A 91 3.74 25.48 18.77
C ILE A 91 4.27 24.69 19.96
N ALA A 92 4.95 25.36 20.89
CA ALA A 92 5.59 24.72 22.03
C ALA A 92 5.16 25.40 23.33
N GLY A 93 4.67 24.62 24.28
CA GLY A 93 4.50 25.10 25.65
C GLY A 93 5.81 25.12 26.42
N ASN A 94 5.76 25.70 27.61
CA ASN A 94 6.88 25.85 28.53
C ASN A 94 8.08 26.58 27.88
N SER A 95 7.84 27.82 27.45
CA SER A 95 8.85 28.68 26.78
C SER A 95 10.21 28.80 27.50
N GLY A 96 10.28 28.44 28.79
CA GLY A 96 11.48 28.49 29.63
C GLY A 96 12.34 27.21 29.65
N GLY A 97 11.92 26.08 29.04
CA GLY A 97 12.69 24.84 29.04
C GLY A 97 11.87 23.56 28.75
N GLY A 98 12.49 22.40 28.90
CA GLY A 98 11.79 21.11 28.78
C GLY A 98 10.79 20.88 29.93
N ALA A 99 9.78 20.05 29.72
CA ALA A 99 8.81 19.71 30.75
C ALA A 99 9.47 19.02 31.97
N ASP A 100 9.04 19.38 33.17
CA ASP A 100 9.50 18.73 34.40
C ASP A 100 9.02 17.28 34.47
N VAL A 101 9.89 16.38 34.95
CA VAL A 101 9.57 14.94 35.08
C VAL A 101 9.68 14.51 36.53
N ILE A 102 8.60 13.95 37.06
CA ILE A 102 8.50 13.36 38.39
C ILE A 102 8.52 11.83 38.24
N THR A 103 9.43 11.16 38.97
CA THR A 103 9.51 9.69 38.96
C THR A 103 8.55 9.12 39.99
N LEU A 104 7.68 8.20 39.56
CA LEU A 104 6.72 7.53 40.43
C LEU A 104 7.34 6.27 41.04
N GLY A 105 7.22 6.11 42.36
CA GLY A 105 7.75 4.96 43.11
C GLY A 105 6.75 3.81 43.25
N SER A 106 7.17 2.74 43.93
CA SER A 106 6.27 1.64 44.28
C SER A 106 5.22 2.08 45.30
N GLY A 107 3.95 1.70 45.07
CA GLY A 107 2.83 2.11 45.91
C GLY A 107 2.46 3.59 45.74
N ALA A 108 2.72 4.18 44.56
CA ALA A 108 2.48 5.59 44.31
C ALA A 108 1.02 6.02 44.57
N ILE A 109 0.03 5.16 44.32
CA ILE A 109 -1.38 5.48 44.57
C ILE A 109 -1.68 5.30 46.06
N LEU A 110 -2.06 6.39 46.73
CA LEU A 110 -2.37 6.44 48.16
C LEU A 110 -3.87 6.26 48.44
N SER A 111 -4.73 6.79 47.57
CA SER A 111 -6.19 6.68 47.70
C SER A 111 -6.89 7.01 46.39
N VAL A 112 -8.08 6.45 46.19
CA VAL A 112 -8.99 6.78 45.09
C VAL A 112 -10.37 7.07 45.69
N ALA A 113 -10.97 8.22 45.36
CA ALA A 113 -12.32 8.58 45.79
C ALA A 113 -13.17 9.05 44.61
N ALA A 114 -14.32 8.41 44.40
CA ALA A 114 -15.29 8.83 43.38
C ALA A 114 -15.98 10.13 43.80
N LYS A 115 -16.09 11.08 42.86
CA LYS A 115 -16.66 12.40 43.06
C LYS A 115 -17.78 12.67 42.07
N ASP A 116 -18.88 13.25 42.53
CA ASP A 116 -19.92 13.79 41.65
C ASP A 116 -19.52 15.17 41.11
N ARG A 117 -20.40 15.79 40.30
CA ARG A 117 -20.16 17.10 39.69
C ARG A 117 -20.02 18.23 40.71
N ASP A 118 -20.59 18.05 41.90
CA ASP A 118 -20.53 19.03 43.00
C ASP A 118 -19.30 18.79 43.90
N GLY A 119 -18.47 17.78 43.59
CA GLY A 119 -17.29 17.40 44.35
C GLY A 119 -17.59 16.60 45.63
N ASN A 120 -18.84 16.18 45.83
CA ASN A 120 -19.23 15.31 46.95
C ASN A 120 -18.80 13.88 46.67
N ALA A 121 -18.75 13.06 47.72
CA ALA A 121 -18.49 11.63 47.55
C ALA A 121 -19.65 11.01 46.77
N SER A 122 -19.34 10.39 45.62
CA SER A 122 -20.34 9.70 44.82
C SER A 122 -20.34 8.21 45.17
N VAL A 123 -21.53 7.65 45.38
CA VAL A 123 -21.80 6.22 45.60
C VAL A 123 -22.99 5.86 44.73
N GLY A 124 -22.74 5.21 43.59
CA GLY A 124 -23.80 4.98 42.61
C GLY A 124 -23.29 4.45 41.27
N PRO A 125 -24.18 4.29 40.27
CA PRO A 125 -23.81 3.93 38.91
C PRO A 125 -22.85 4.96 38.28
N ALA A 126 -22.11 4.55 37.24
CA ALA A 126 -21.12 5.40 36.56
C ALA A 126 -21.66 6.76 36.09
N SER A 127 -22.97 6.88 35.84
CA SER A 127 -23.63 8.14 35.48
C SER A 127 -23.52 9.24 36.53
N ASP A 128 -23.26 8.86 37.78
CA ASP A 128 -23.28 9.77 38.94
C ASP A 128 -21.86 10.16 39.38
N VAL A 129 -20.83 9.66 38.68
CA VAL A 129 -19.42 9.98 38.93
C VAL A 129 -18.90 10.90 37.83
N ASP A 130 -18.46 12.10 38.21
CA ASP A 130 -17.81 13.07 37.31
C ASP A 130 -16.31 12.78 37.15
N CYS A 131 -15.65 12.49 38.28
CA CYS A 131 -14.24 12.13 38.29
C CYS A 131 -13.88 11.27 39.51
N TYR A 132 -12.69 10.68 39.45
CA TYR A 132 -12.03 10.04 40.58
C TYR A 132 -10.88 10.94 41.05
N LEU A 133 -10.92 11.35 42.31
CA LEU A 133 -9.82 12.05 42.94
C LEU A 133 -8.78 11.02 43.38
N VAL A 134 -7.65 10.97 42.68
CA VAL A 134 -6.57 10.01 42.96
C VAL A 134 -5.39 10.72 43.60
N SER A 135 -5.02 10.30 44.80
CA SER A 135 -3.87 10.80 45.54
C SER A 135 -2.62 9.99 45.17
N ILE A 136 -1.56 10.68 44.74
CA ILE A 136 -0.31 10.10 44.27
C ILE A 136 0.84 10.62 45.13
N SER A 137 1.63 9.74 45.72
CA SER A 137 2.87 10.14 46.41
C SER A 137 3.91 10.65 45.40
N ILE A 138 4.53 11.78 45.72
CA ILE A 138 5.63 12.36 44.93
C ILE A 138 6.84 12.62 45.83
N PRO A 139 8.08 12.61 45.29
CA PRO A 139 9.26 12.96 46.08
C PRO A 139 9.17 14.36 46.68
N SER A 140 9.63 14.55 47.92
CA SER A 140 9.62 15.88 48.58
C SER A 140 10.33 16.97 47.77
N ALA A 141 11.36 16.60 47.00
CA ALA A 141 12.10 17.51 46.13
C ALA A 141 11.31 17.99 44.90
N ASP A 142 10.21 17.30 44.54
CA ASP A 142 9.40 17.57 43.35
C ASP A 142 8.10 18.32 43.67
N VAL A 143 7.76 18.53 44.95
CA VAL A 143 6.54 19.26 45.37
C VAL A 143 6.46 20.66 44.77
N GLY A 144 7.60 21.33 44.55
CA GLY A 144 7.66 22.66 43.94
C GLY A 144 7.61 22.69 42.41
N LYS A 145 7.61 21.53 41.74
CA LYS A 145 7.58 21.43 40.27
C LYS A 145 6.17 21.39 39.69
N VAL A 146 5.16 21.14 40.52
CA VAL A 146 3.77 20.95 40.12
C VAL A 146 2.86 21.80 41.00
N SER A 147 1.85 22.40 40.41
CA SER A 147 0.86 23.25 41.08
C SER A 147 -0.56 22.79 40.76
N ALA A 148 -1.51 23.21 41.60
CA ALA A 148 -2.92 23.01 41.27
C ALA A 148 -3.30 23.79 40.00
N GLY A 149 -4.06 23.17 39.11
CA GLY A 149 -4.43 23.70 37.78
C GLY A 149 -3.45 23.30 36.66
N ASP A 150 -2.26 22.79 36.98
CA ASP A 150 -1.39 22.16 35.99
C ASP A 150 -2.02 20.85 35.49
N TYR A 151 -1.54 20.37 34.35
CA TYR A 151 -1.80 19.03 33.88
C TYR A 151 -0.57 18.15 34.05
N VAL A 152 -0.77 16.86 34.30
CA VAL A 152 0.31 15.87 34.32
C VAL A 152 0.04 14.78 33.30
N LEU A 153 1.02 14.49 32.46
CA LEU A 153 1.04 13.34 31.58
C LEU A 153 1.68 12.15 32.31
N ILE A 154 0.85 11.22 32.77
CA ILE A 154 1.27 9.99 33.44
C ILE A 154 1.50 8.90 32.40
N ARG A 155 2.72 8.36 32.34
CA ARG A 155 3.11 7.37 31.33
C ARG A 155 4.19 6.42 31.83
N ALA A 156 4.53 5.45 30.97
CA ALA A 156 5.58 4.45 31.20
C ALA A 156 5.43 3.73 32.55
N LEU A 157 4.18 3.47 32.95
CA LEU A 157 3.90 2.80 34.21
C LEU A 157 4.36 1.34 34.15
N THR A 158 4.86 0.84 35.28
CA THR A 158 5.07 -0.58 35.52
C THR A 158 4.27 -1.00 36.74
N GLY A 159 3.78 -2.24 36.75
CA GLY A 159 2.97 -2.78 37.84
C GLY A 159 2.80 -4.29 37.75
N ASP A 160 1.98 -4.86 38.63
CA ASP A 160 1.60 -6.28 38.54
C ASP A 160 0.86 -6.54 37.23
N LEU A 161 1.28 -7.55 36.47
CA LEU A 161 0.65 -7.95 35.22
C LEU A 161 -0.81 -8.38 35.37
N ASN A 162 -1.23 -8.78 36.57
CA ASN A 162 -2.62 -9.09 36.89
C ASN A 162 -3.49 -7.83 37.05
N ASP A 163 -2.89 -6.68 37.35
CA ASP A 163 -3.59 -5.44 37.61
C ASP A 163 -3.85 -4.65 36.32
N ALA A 164 -4.88 -3.81 36.35
CA ALA A 164 -5.23 -2.88 35.28
C ALA A 164 -4.54 -1.51 35.45
N TYR A 165 -3.25 -1.51 35.82
CA TYR A 165 -2.53 -0.27 36.17
C TYR A 165 -2.40 0.71 34.99
N GLU A 166 -2.48 0.23 33.74
CA GLU A 166 -2.43 1.08 32.55
C GLU A 166 -3.63 2.03 32.44
N VAL A 167 -4.75 1.73 33.11
CA VAL A 167 -5.91 2.63 33.19
C VAL A 167 -5.53 3.99 33.75
N PHE A 168 -4.47 4.05 34.57
CA PHE A 168 -3.98 5.27 35.20
C PHE A 168 -3.17 6.18 34.25
N GLN A 169 -2.74 5.66 33.10
CA GLN A 169 -1.99 6.43 32.12
C GLN A 169 -2.92 7.45 31.45
N GLY A 170 -2.41 8.65 31.18
CA GLY A 170 -3.15 9.70 30.51
C GLY A 170 -2.71 11.10 30.91
N SER A 171 -3.46 12.11 30.47
CA SER A 171 -3.27 13.50 30.89
C SER A 171 -4.37 13.91 31.86
N TRP A 172 -3.98 14.37 33.06
CA TRP A 172 -4.90 14.64 34.15
C TRP A 172 -4.64 15.99 34.80
N GLU A 173 -5.72 16.67 35.17
CA GLU A 173 -5.64 17.94 35.92
C GLU A 173 -5.20 17.67 37.37
N VAL A 174 -4.26 18.47 37.86
CA VAL A 174 -3.85 18.49 39.26
C VAL A 174 -4.84 19.33 40.07
N ALA A 175 -5.63 18.69 40.91
CA ALA A 175 -6.60 19.36 41.78
C ALA A 175 -5.94 20.02 42.99
N GLU A 176 -4.91 19.38 43.56
CA GLU A 176 -4.28 19.80 44.81
C GLU A 176 -2.86 19.23 44.89
N VAL A 177 -1.93 19.98 45.50
CA VAL A 177 -0.58 19.51 45.85
C VAL A 177 -0.40 19.70 47.36
N VAL A 178 0.01 18.64 48.06
CA VAL A 178 0.19 18.62 49.51
C VAL A 178 1.67 18.38 49.83
N ALA A 179 2.25 19.23 50.67
CA ALA A 179 3.67 19.16 51.00
C ALA A 179 4.02 18.13 52.09
N ASP A 180 3.09 17.84 53.01
CA ASP A 180 3.31 16.89 54.11
C ASP A 180 2.03 16.08 54.44
N PRO A 181 1.99 14.76 54.13
CA PRO A 181 3.00 14.03 53.36
C PRO A 181 3.02 14.52 51.90
N PRO A 182 4.19 14.49 51.22
CA PRO A 182 4.33 14.86 49.82
C PRO A 182 3.44 14.03 48.89
N GLN A 183 2.41 14.66 48.30
CA GLN A 183 1.51 14.04 47.35
C GLN A 183 0.86 15.07 46.43
N MET A 184 0.43 14.63 45.24
CA MET A 184 -0.46 15.38 44.36
C MET A 184 -1.79 14.63 44.22
N LYS A 185 -2.90 15.37 44.08
CA LYS A 185 -4.21 14.80 43.77
C LYS A 185 -4.60 15.17 42.36
N ILE A 186 -4.97 14.19 41.55
CA ILE A 186 -5.41 14.40 40.17
C ILE A 186 -6.89 14.10 39.99
N ARG A 187 -7.53 14.76 39.03
CA ARG A 187 -8.89 14.44 38.57
C ARG A 187 -8.83 13.43 37.42
N HIS A 188 -9.04 12.16 37.74
CA HIS A 188 -9.05 11.08 36.77
C HIS A 188 -10.49 10.78 36.31
N ARG A 189 -10.80 10.99 35.03
CA ARG A 189 -12.16 10.85 34.49
C ARG A 189 -12.42 9.46 33.89
N TYR A 190 -12.16 8.41 34.67
CA TYR A 190 -12.45 7.05 34.22
C TYR A 190 -13.97 6.87 34.01
N PRO A 191 -14.44 6.47 32.82
CA PRO A 191 -15.86 6.54 32.46
C PRO A 191 -16.70 5.37 33.01
N MET A 192 -16.10 4.47 33.80
CA MET A 192 -16.76 3.29 34.34
C MET A 192 -16.70 3.27 35.86
N TYR A 193 -17.66 2.61 36.50
CA TYR A 193 -17.74 2.44 37.95
C TYR A 193 -17.85 0.96 38.32
N PRO A 194 -17.13 0.48 39.35
CA PRO A 194 -16.14 1.21 40.16
C PRO A 194 -14.80 1.42 39.43
N PHE A 195 -13.92 2.25 40.01
CA PHE A 195 -12.54 2.37 39.55
C PHE A 195 -11.81 1.01 39.69
N PRO A 196 -10.88 0.64 38.78
CA PRO A 196 -10.23 -0.66 38.84
C PRO A 196 -9.43 -0.86 40.13
N VAL A 197 -9.52 -2.07 40.68
CA VAL A 197 -8.80 -2.52 41.87
C VAL A 197 -7.83 -3.64 41.50
N ASN A 198 -6.82 -3.87 42.35
CA ASN A 198 -5.92 -5.00 42.18
C ASN A 198 -6.61 -6.34 42.48
N ALA A 199 -5.93 -7.46 42.19
CA ALA A 199 -6.47 -8.81 42.42
C ALA A 199 -6.86 -9.13 43.89
N SER A 200 -6.37 -8.35 44.86
CA SER A 200 -6.71 -8.46 46.28
C SER A 200 -7.79 -7.46 46.73
N ASN A 201 -8.54 -6.86 45.80
CA ASN A 201 -9.51 -5.78 46.02
C ASN A 201 -8.90 -4.51 46.68
N GLY A 202 -7.61 -4.29 46.50
CA GLY A 202 -6.89 -3.10 46.96
C GLY A 202 -6.60 -2.10 45.84
N LEU A 203 -5.78 -1.08 46.13
CA LEU A 203 -5.31 -0.12 45.13
C LEU A 203 -4.40 -0.79 44.09
N LEU A 204 -4.44 -0.31 42.85
CA LEU A 204 -3.58 -0.81 41.76
C LEU A 204 -2.10 -0.72 42.16
N ASN A 205 -1.36 -1.81 41.98
CA ASN A 205 0.05 -1.86 42.37
C ASN A 205 0.95 -1.30 41.28
N ILE A 206 1.20 0.02 41.33
CA ILE A 206 2.23 0.68 40.52
C ILE A 206 3.59 0.49 41.18
N THR A 207 4.57 0.01 40.43
CA THR A 207 5.96 -0.20 40.87
C THR A 207 6.94 0.83 40.30
N GLY A 208 6.53 1.57 39.27
CA GLY A 208 7.34 2.58 38.60
C GLY A 208 6.52 3.37 37.58
N GLY A 209 7.05 4.53 37.15
CA GLY A 209 6.40 5.37 36.15
C GLY A 209 6.94 6.79 36.10
N GLN A 210 6.38 7.61 35.21
CA GLN A 210 6.72 9.02 35.08
C GLN A 210 5.44 9.87 35.04
N ALA A 211 5.47 11.01 35.72
CA ALA A 211 4.51 12.10 35.56
C ALA A 211 5.24 13.32 35.00
N ILE A 212 4.89 13.73 33.78
CA ILE A 212 5.46 14.89 33.11
C ILE A 212 4.54 16.08 33.34
N VAL A 213 5.06 17.18 33.89
CA VAL A 213 4.28 18.37 34.23
C VAL A 213 4.09 19.24 32.98
N LEU A 214 2.83 19.50 32.65
CA LEU A 214 2.36 20.36 31.57
C LEU A 214 1.76 21.63 32.19
N ASN A 215 2.61 22.64 32.39
CA ASN A 215 2.25 23.92 33.00
C ASN A 215 1.72 24.97 32.01
N THR A 216 1.69 24.64 30.72
CA THR A 216 1.06 25.44 29.66
C THR A 216 -0.23 24.74 29.25
N VAL A 217 -1.37 25.36 29.57
CA VAL A 217 -2.70 24.77 29.39
C VAL A 217 -3.52 25.66 28.46
N LEU A 218 -3.85 25.15 27.27
CA LEU A 218 -4.75 25.80 26.33
C LEU A 218 -6.15 25.23 26.53
N LYS A 219 -7.10 26.06 26.94
CA LYS A 219 -8.48 25.69 27.22
C LYS A 219 -9.40 26.15 26.11
N PHE A 220 -10.18 25.24 25.55
CA PHE A 220 -11.08 25.48 24.42
C PHE A 220 -12.53 25.34 24.88
N TYR A 221 -13.27 26.44 24.83
CA TYR A 221 -14.65 26.52 25.25
C TYR A 221 -15.57 26.42 24.04
N ALA A 222 -16.27 25.28 23.92
CA ALA A 222 -17.22 25.02 22.84
C ALA A 222 -16.68 25.38 21.43
N CYS A 223 -15.42 25.03 21.16
CA CYS A 223 -14.76 25.20 19.87
C CYS A 223 -13.76 24.07 19.63
N GLU A 224 -13.38 23.88 18.36
CA GLU A 224 -12.25 23.04 17.97
C GLU A 224 -10.96 23.55 18.63
N GLY A 225 -10.01 22.66 18.88
CA GLY A 225 -8.69 23.01 19.38
C GLY A 225 -7.80 23.60 18.30
N ILE A 226 -6.87 22.79 17.78
CA ILE A 226 -5.96 23.18 16.70
C ILE A 226 -6.38 22.49 15.41
N THR A 227 -6.62 23.27 14.35
CA THR A 227 -7.07 22.77 13.04
C THR A 227 -6.06 23.11 11.95
N ALA A 228 -5.71 22.12 11.12
CA ALA A 228 -4.89 22.28 9.93
C ALA A 228 -5.64 21.78 8.68
N GLU A 229 -6.13 22.73 7.88
CA GLU A 229 -6.93 22.46 6.68
C GLU A 229 -6.07 22.58 5.42
N GLY A 230 -5.80 21.47 4.74
CA GLY A 230 -4.98 21.44 3.51
C GLY A 230 -3.54 21.95 3.67
N ARG A 231 -3.09 22.16 4.91
CA ARG A 231 -1.75 22.62 5.28
C ARG A 231 -1.09 21.62 6.20
N LYS A 232 0.25 21.60 6.18
CA LYS A 232 1.05 20.82 7.12
C LYS A 232 1.46 21.75 8.25
N LEU A 233 1.00 21.56 9.49
CA LEU A 233 1.58 22.18 10.68
C LEU A 233 2.87 21.42 11.05
N GLY A 234 3.93 22.14 11.40
CA GLY A 234 5.25 21.58 11.75
C GLY A 234 5.17 20.64 12.95
N SER A 235 5.01 21.19 14.17
CA SER A 235 4.81 20.36 15.36
C SER A 235 4.07 21.05 16.51
N ILE A 236 3.47 20.26 17.40
CA ILE A 236 2.90 20.69 18.70
C ILE A 236 3.65 19.93 19.82
N GLN A 237 4.10 20.60 20.88
CA GLN A 237 4.86 19.95 21.97
C GLN A 237 4.71 20.64 23.34
N ASN A 238 4.94 19.89 24.42
CA ASN A 238 5.07 20.36 25.81
C ASN A 238 3.88 21.19 26.36
N LEU A 239 2.64 20.84 26.01
CA LEU A 239 1.45 21.57 26.46
C LEU A 239 0.24 20.66 26.66
N ALA A 240 -0.76 21.15 27.40
CA ALA A 240 -2.06 20.53 27.50
C ALA A 240 -3.09 21.28 26.63
N LEU A 241 -3.85 20.55 25.82
CA LEU A 241 -5.04 20.99 25.11
C LEU A 241 -6.25 20.43 25.85
N VAL A 242 -7.13 21.30 26.33
CA VAL A 242 -8.25 20.93 27.20
C VAL A 242 -9.53 21.51 26.64
N GLY A 243 -10.47 20.67 26.22
CA GLY A 243 -11.82 21.11 25.87
C GLY A 243 -12.71 21.30 27.10
N ASP A 244 -13.94 21.78 26.88
CA ASP A 244 -14.97 21.86 27.92
C ASP A 244 -16.07 20.82 27.66
N CYS A 245 -15.75 19.53 27.78
CA CYS A 245 -16.70 18.47 27.42
C CYS A 245 -17.91 18.30 28.34
N ARG A 246 -18.15 19.27 29.23
CA ARG A 246 -19.23 19.18 30.21
C ARG A 246 -20.58 19.13 29.48
N PRO A 247 -21.46 18.17 29.82
CA PRO A 247 -22.77 18.06 29.19
C PRO A 247 -23.55 19.34 29.40
N VAL A 248 -24.15 19.84 28.30
CA VAL A 248 -24.90 21.11 28.17
C VAL A 248 -25.39 21.59 29.53
N ILE A 249 -24.59 22.44 30.14
CA ILE A 249 -24.93 23.08 31.38
C ILE A 249 -26.02 24.12 31.04
N ASP A 250 -27.06 24.22 31.87
CA ASP A 250 -28.00 25.35 31.82
C ASP A 250 -27.19 26.64 31.64
N PRO A 251 -27.45 27.49 30.62
CA PRO A 251 -26.71 28.72 30.37
C PRO A 251 -26.31 29.51 31.63
N ALA A 252 -27.18 29.56 32.64
CA ALA A 252 -26.93 30.23 33.91
C ALA A 252 -25.75 29.64 34.72
N ASN A 253 -25.51 28.32 34.64
CA ASN A 253 -24.42 27.63 35.32
C ASN A 253 -23.10 27.64 34.53
N LEU A 254 -23.15 27.94 33.23
CA LEU A 254 -21.96 28.07 32.38
C LEU A 254 -21.16 29.34 32.75
N TYR A 255 -21.85 30.40 33.18
CA TYR A 255 -21.24 31.62 33.72
C TYR A 255 -20.56 31.40 35.09
N VAL A 256 -21.14 30.55 35.94
CA VAL A 256 -20.59 30.25 37.29
C VAL A 256 -19.36 29.35 37.21
N SER A 257 -19.31 28.46 36.21
CA SER A 257 -18.24 27.48 36.05
C SER A 257 -17.02 27.98 35.26
N ASN A 258 -17.14 29.10 34.55
CA ASN A 258 -16.07 29.72 33.75
C ASN A 258 -15.94 31.24 34.06
N PRO A 259 -15.53 31.62 35.28
CA PRO A 259 -15.51 33.03 35.73
C PRO A 259 -14.47 33.92 35.00
N GLY A 260 -13.70 33.37 34.06
CA GLY A 260 -12.67 34.09 33.28
C GLY A 260 -13.12 34.62 31.92
N LEU A 261 -14.28 34.19 31.41
CA LEU A 261 -14.77 34.61 30.08
C LEU A 261 -15.37 36.02 30.12
N SER A 262 -15.16 36.81 29.05
CA SER A 262 -15.89 38.06 28.88
C SER A 262 -17.37 37.82 28.55
N SER A 263 -18.21 38.85 28.66
CA SER A 263 -19.62 38.73 28.28
C SER A 263 -19.85 38.46 26.79
N GLU A 264 -18.90 38.85 25.93
CA GLU A 264 -18.94 38.61 24.48
C GLU A 264 -18.54 37.17 24.16
N ASP A 265 -17.44 36.70 24.74
CA ASP A 265 -16.99 35.30 24.66
C ASP A 265 -18.08 34.33 25.09
N TYR A 266 -18.81 34.67 26.16
CA TYR A 266 -19.93 33.89 26.64
C TYR A 266 -21.07 33.77 25.62
N ALA A 267 -21.38 34.83 24.87
CA ALA A 267 -22.42 34.80 23.85
C ALA A 267 -22.04 33.86 22.70
N THR A 268 -20.78 33.88 22.27
CA THR A 268 -20.23 32.97 21.26
C THR A 268 -20.30 31.51 21.72
N VAL A 269 -19.88 31.23 22.96
CA VAL A 269 -19.94 29.88 23.55
C VAL A 269 -21.40 29.38 23.61
N LEU A 270 -22.34 30.24 23.96
CA LEU A 270 -23.76 29.91 24.02
C LEU A 270 -24.33 29.55 22.63
N GLU A 271 -23.96 30.31 21.59
CA GLU A 271 -24.35 30.05 20.20
C GLU A 271 -23.77 28.72 19.69
N ASN A 272 -22.48 28.48 19.96
CA ASN A 272 -21.80 27.23 19.62
C ASN A 272 -22.48 26.02 20.30
N HIS A 273 -22.83 26.12 21.59
CA HIS A 273 -23.58 25.09 22.30
C HIS A 273 -25.00 24.87 21.75
N ALA A 274 -25.71 25.93 21.34
CA ALA A 274 -27.04 25.81 20.77
C ALA A 274 -27.02 25.07 19.42
N SER A 275 -25.99 25.30 18.59
CA SER A 275 -25.77 24.58 17.33
C SER A 275 -25.54 23.07 17.55
N ARG A 276 -24.91 22.72 18.67
CA ARG A 276 -24.56 21.36 19.10
C ARG A 276 -25.79 20.47 19.35
N ALA A 277 -26.89 21.05 19.83
CA ALA A 277 -28.14 20.33 20.08
C ALA A 277 -28.86 19.87 18.79
N LEU A 278 -28.57 20.51 17.65
CA LEU A 278 -29.16 20.19 16.35
C LEU A 278 -28.32 19.18 15.54
N GLY A 279 -27.01 19.08 15.81
CA GLY A 279 -26.06 18.21 15.09
C GLY A 279 -26.00 16.74 15.55
N ASN A 280 -27.06 16.27 16.21
CA ASN A 280 -27.07 15.01 16.95
C ASN A 280 -27.22 13.78 16.02
N ALA A 281 -26.15 13.47 15.29
CA ALA A 281 -25.80 12.10 14.94
C ALA A 281 -24.30 12.01 14.54
N TRP A 282 -23.79 12.89 13.68
CA TRP A 282 -22.44 12.72 13.09
C TRP A 282 -21.69 14.02 12.73
N GLY A 283 -22.26 15.22 12.93
CA GLY A 283 -21.88 16.38 12.09
C GLY A 283 -21.24 17.63 12.74
N ALA A 284 -21.32 17.84 14.05
CA ALA A 284 -20.70 19.02 14.69
C ALA A 284 -20.22 18.66 16.10
N VAL A 285 -18.96 18.22 16.21
CA VAL A 285 -18.35 17.84 17.48
C VAL A 285 -16.96 18.41 17.51
N PHE A 286 -16.62 19.12 18.58
CA PHE A 286 -15.31 19.76 18.72
C PHE A 286 -14.21 18.75 18.99
N HIS A 287 -13.18 18.76 18.16
CA HIS A 287 -11.97 17.97 18.25
C HIS A 287 -10.82 18.74 18.90
N GLY A 288 -9.89 18.02 19.54
CA GLY A 288 -8.71 18.66 20.13
C GLY A 288 -7.65 19.06 19.11
N VAL A 289 -7.30 18.13 18.23
CA VAL A 289 -6.44 18.38 17.07
C VAL A 289 -7.09 17.75 15.85
N GLN A 290 -7.26 18.54 14.79
CA GLN A 290 -7.90 18.11 13.55
C GLN A 290 -7.02 18.40 12.34
N ALA A 291 -6.75 17.36 11.55
CA ALA A 291 -6.18 17.47 10.21
C ALA A 291 -7.24 17.11 9.18
N GLU A 292 -7.47 17.98 8.18
CA GLU A 292 -8.47 17.76 7.15
C GLU A 292 -8.08 18.31 5.80
N LEU A 293 -8.78 17.89 4.74
CA LEU A 293 -8.56 18.33 3.36
C LEU A 293 -7.10 18.14 2.88
N GLY A 294 -6.46 17.04 3.26
CA GLY A 294 -5.03 16.77 2.98
C GLY A 294 -4.05 17.50 3.92
N GLY A 295 -4.55 18.09 5.00
CA GLY A 295 -3.73 18.68 6.06
C GLY A 295 -2.87 17.64 6.77
N ASN A 296 -1.76 18.08 7.36
CA ASN A 296 -0.86 17.21 8.11
C ASN A 296 -0.50 17.85 9.46
N VAL A 297 -0.50 17.09 10.54
CA VAL A 297 -0.12 17.59 11.87
C VAL A 297 0.84 16.62 12.54
N SER A 298 1.96 17.13 13.04
CA SER A 298 2.82 16.38 13.96
C SER A 298 2.53 16.81 15.40
N ILE A 299 2.06 15.87 16.22
CA ILE A 299 1.94 16.04 17.67
C ILE A 299 3.17 15.37 18.27
N ASP A 300 4.16 16.17 18.60
CA ASP A 300 5.44 15.70 19.13
C ASP A 300 5.32 15.43 20.65
N ARG A 301 6.45 15.30 21.33
CA ARG A 301 6.50 14.81 22.72
C ARG A 301 5.73 15.70 23.70
N TYR A 302 5.10 15.00 24.63
CA TYR A 302 4.53 15.57 25.85
C TYR A 302 3.39 16.53 25.59
N VAL A 303 2.46 16.11 24.74
CA VAL A 303 1.17 16.76 24.57
C VAL A 303 0.09 15.95 25.30
N GLY A 304 -0.69 16.62 26.13
CA GLY A 304 -1.89 16.07 26.75
C GLY A 304 -3.14 16.67 26.10
N ILE A 305 -4.03 15.85 25.56
CA ILE A 305 -5.27 16.28 24.92
C ILE A 305 -6.41 15.68 25.72
N SER A 306 -7.32 16.51 26.23
CA SER A 306 -8.38 16.00 27.08
C SER A 306 -9.67 16.78 27.03
N GLN A 307 -10.76 16.14 27.44
CA GLN A 307 -12.05 16.80 27.68
C GLN A 307 -12.63 17.47 26.43
N PHE A 308 -12.42 16.91 25.24
CA PHE A 308 -13.12 17.34 24.03
C PHE A 308 -14.44 16.59 23.85
N ASP A 309 -15.43 17.28 23.31
CA ASP A 309 -16.76 16.76 23.02
C ASP A 309 -16.77 15.71 21.90
N GLY A 310 -15.85 15.87 20.97
CA GLY A 310 -15.62 14.99 19.85
C GLY A 310 -14.47 14.03 20.12
N GLN A 311 -13.52 14.05 19.19
CA GLN A 311 -12.31 13.23 19.26
C GLN A 311 -11.19 14.08 19.85
N GLY A 312 -10.31 13.51 20.65
CA GLY A 312 -9.11 14.27 21.03
C GLY A 312 -8.23 14.55 19.81
N VAL A 313 -7.98 13.54 18.96
CA VAL A 313 -7.21 13.69 17.72
C VAL A 313 -7.97 13.09 16.54
N SER A 314 -8.13 13.85 15.46
CA SER A 314 -8.89 13.46 14.26
C SER A 314 -8.08 13.71 12.99
N ALA A 315 -8.17 12.78 12.03
CA ALA A 315 -7.62 12.93 10.69
C ALA A 315 -8.68 12.54 9.65
N LEU A 316 -9.02 13.44 8.73
CA LEU A 316 -10.05 13.24 7.69
C LEU A 316 -9.49 13.45 6.28
N GLY A 317 -10.01 12.73 5.30
CA GLY A 317 -9.90 13.04 3.87
C GLY A 317 -8.45 13.16 3.36
N GLY A 318 -7.72 12.04 3.35
CA GLY A 318 -6.34 11.98 2.84
C GLY A 318 -5.30 12.76 3.66
N SER A 319 -5.66 13.24 4.86
CA SER A 319 -4.75 13.85 5.82
C SER A 319 -3.83 12.84 6.51
N CYS A 320 -2.76 13.33 7.13
CA CYS A 320 -1.85 12.54 7.94
C CYS A 320 -1.60 13.18 9.31
N VAL A 321 -1.73 12.39 10.38
CA VAL A 321 -1.33 12.80 11.73
C VAL A 321 -0.25 11.86 12.26
N THR A 322 0.84 12.42 12.78
CA THR A 322 1.88 11.67 13.51
C THR A 322 1.91 12.12 14.96
N ALA A 323 1.71 11.19 15.90
CA ALA A 323 1.72 11.46 17.33
C ALA A 323 2.84 10.66 18.03
N ASP A 324 3.73 11.34 18.78
CA ASP A 324 4.79 10.72 19.59
C ASP A 324 4.59 11.07 21.07
N ARG A 325 4.55 10.06 21.96
CA ARG A 325 4.44 10.25 23.43
C ARG A 325 3.33 11.20 23.87
N THR A 326 2.23 11.18 23.14
CA THR A 326 1.05 12.04 23.34
C THR A 326 -0.06 11.25 24.04
N ALA A 327 -0.83 11.90 24.90
CA ALA A 327 -2.04 11.31 25.47
C ALA A 327 -3.30 12.02 24.98
N SER A 328 -4.32 11.25 24.65
CA SER A 328 -5.66 11.71 24.29
C SER A 328 -6.69 11.03 25.19
N CYS A 329 -7.20 11.77 26.17
CA CYS A 329 -7.86 11.20 27.34
C CYS A 329 -9.18 11.88 27.70
N ALA A 330 -10.11 11.14 28.30
CA ALA A 330 -11.34 11.72 28.84
C ALA A 330 -12.14 12.56 27.81
N ASN A 331 -12.08 12.19 26.53
CA ASN A 331 -12.93 12.79 25.51
C ASN A 331 -14.29 12.08 25.49
N GLU A 332 -15.35 12.80 25.13
CA GLU A 332 -16.71 12.27 25.07
C GLU A 332 -16.92 11.25 23.95
N ARG A 333 -16.03 11.23 22.95
CA ARG A 333 -15.93 10.15 21.97
C ARG A 333 -14.61 9.42 22.10
N ARG A 334 -13.60 9.71 21.27
CA ARG A 334 -12.43 8.83 21.08
C ARG A 334 -11.13 9.56 21.32
N GLY A 335 -10.09 8.79 21.62
CA GLY A 335 -8.74 9.31 21.74
C GLY A 335 -8.17 9.72 20.38
N PHE A 336 -8.00 8.73 19.49
CA PHE A 336 -7.38 8.89 18.16
C PHE A 336 -8.29 8.31 17.07
N TYR A 337 -8.63 9.13 16.07
CA TYR A 337 -9.64 8.79 15.06
C TYR A 337 -9.25 9.23 13.64
N PRO A 338 -8.50 8.41 12.88
CA PRO A 338 -8.43 8.58 11.42
C PRO A 338 -9.67 7.99 10.73
N THR A 339 -10.20 8.72 9.74
CA THR A 339 -11.34 8.31 8.92
C THR A 339 -11.17 8.76 7.46
N GLN A 340 -12.01 8.27 6.54
CA GLN A 340 -12.06 8.72 5.14
C GLN A 340 -10.68 8.69 4.46
N THR A 341 -10.07 7.51 4.39
CA THR A 341 -8.72 7.27 3.81
C THR A 341 -7.57 8.05 4.45
N ALA A 342 -7.76 8.70 5.61
CA ALA A 342 -6.67 9.34 6.33
C ALA A 342 -5.69 8.30 6.90
N TYR A 343 -4.45 8.75 7.12
CA TYR A 343 -3.41 7.95 7.77
C TYR A 343 -3.06 8.56 9.12
N MET A 344 -2.88 7.72 10.14
CA MET A 344 -2.40 8.18 11.44
C MET A 344 -1.36 7.20 11.98
N ARG A 345 -0.26 7.75 12.50
CA ARG A 345 0.78 6.99 13.19
C ARG A 345 0.92 7.48 14.62
N CYS A 346 0.87 6.54 15.56
CA CYS A 346 0.88 6.81 16.97
C CYS A 346 1.97 5.96 17.66
N ASP A 347 3.06 6.62 18.03
CA ASP A 347 4.22 6.00 18.68
C ASP A 347 4.23 6.36 20.19
N GLU A 348 4.25 5.36 21.05
CA GLU A 348 4.21 5.51 22.53
C GLU A 348 3.04 6.39 23.06
N THR A 349 1.91 6.41 22.36
CA THR A 349 0.74 7.23 22.71
C THR A 349 -0.19 6.56 23.72
N ILE A 350 -1.06 7.36 24.36
CA ILE A 350 -2.06 6.89 25.33
C ILE A 350 -3.45 7.35 24.90
N GLY A 351 -4.36 6.41 24.62
CA GLY A 351 -5.78 6.67 24.38
C GLY A 351 -6.59 6.10 25.54
N SER A 352 -6.88 6.92 26.55
CA SER A 352 -7.42 6.41 27.82
C SER A 352 -8.64 7.16 28.34
N ALA A 353 -9.48 6.43 29.08
CA ALA A 353 -10.68 6.98 29.73
C ALA A 353 -11.64 7.74 28.79
N ASN A 354 -11.62 7.44 27.49
CA ASN A 354 -12.56 8.05 26.55
C ASN A 354 -13.92 7.38 26.68
N ASN A 355 -15.00 8.13 26.46
CA ASN A 355 -16.37 7.64 26.64
C ASN A 355 -16.82 6.72 25.48
N THR A 356 -16.03 6.55 24.42
CA THR A 356 -16.18 5.45 23.46
C THR A 356 -14.86 4.68 23.33
N ASP A 357 -14.03 5.00 22.32
CA ASP A 357 -12.87 4.19 21.94
C ASP A 357 -11.54 4.88 22.27
N GLY A 358 -10.49 4.11 22.59
CA GLY A 358 -9.13 4.67 22.67
C GLY A 358 -8.60 5.05 21.29
N TYR A 359 -8.72 4.12 20.35
CA TYR A 359 -8.25 4.23 18.96
C TYR A 359 -9.29 3.65 18.00
N LEU A 360 -9.61 4.36 16.93
CA LEU A 360 -10.53 3.87 15.89
C LEU A 360 -10.05 4.24 14.48
N ALA A 361 -9.86 3.25 13.61
CA ALA A 361 -9.72 3.47 12.17
C ALA A 361 -11.04 3.12 11.46
N ASP A 362 -11.56 4.05 10.67
CA ASP A 362 -12.87 3.94 10.02
C ASP A 362 -12.81 4.33 8.52
N LEU A 363 -13.76 3.88 7.71
CA LEU A 363 -13.95 4.29 6.30
C LEU A 363 -12.65 4.28 5.45
N ASN A 364 -12.00 3.12 5.37
CA ASN A 364 -10.71 2.90 4.68
C ASN A 364 -9.50 3.66 5.25
N ALA A 365 -9.61 4.27 6.44
CA ALA A 365 -8.46 4.88 7.09
C ALA A 365 -7.45 3.83 7.56
N VAL A 366 -6.20 4.29 7.70
CA VAL A 366 -5.08 3.47 8.18
C VAL A 366 -4.56 4.05 9.48
N LEU A 367 -4.45 3.20 10.49
CA LEU A 367 -3.90 3.55 11.79
C LEU A 367 -2.74 2.61 12.14
N GLU A 368 -1.58 3.18 12.40
CA GLU A 368 -0.42 2.48 12.93
C GLU A 368 -0.21 2.86 14.39
N ILE A 369 -0.22 1.88 15.30
CA ILE A 369 0.05 2.09 16.72
C ILE A 369 1.24 1.25 17.17
N GLU A 370 2.23 1.89 17.80
CA GLU A 370 3.43 1.25 18.31
C GLU A 370 3.67 1.61 19.78
N SER A 371 3.86 0.60 20.63
CA SER A 371 4.09 0.79 22.07
C SER A 371 3.04 1.66 22.76
N ALA A 372 1.80 1.62 22.25
CA ALA A 372 0.70 2.46 22.70
C ALA A 372 -0.12 1.79 23.80
N ALA A 373 -0.81 2.61 24.61
CA ALA A 373 -1.77 2.16 25.61
C ALA A 373 -3.19 2.62 25.26
N ALA A 374 -4.12 1.68 25.18
CA ALA A 374 -5.55 1.90 25.00
C ALA A 374 -6.28 1.43 26.27
N ALA A 375 -6.45 2.33 27.23
CA ALA A 375 -6.77 1.92 28.60
C ALA A 375 -7.99 2.61 29.19
N GLY A 376 -8.91 1.82 29.74
CA GLY A 376 -10.02 2.35 30.51
C GLY A 376 -11.08 3.08 29.72
N ASN A 377 -11.19 2.84 28.41
CA ASN A 377 -12.23 3.43 27.58
C ASN A 377 -13.57 2.72 27.82
N ARG A 378 -14.69 3.44 27.73
CA ARG A 378 -16.02 2.87 28.00
C ARG A 378 -16.42 1.78 27.00
N GLU A 379 -15.97 1.89 25.75
CA GLU A 379 -16.23 0.90 24.71
C GLU A 379 -14.97 0.08 24.37
N GLN A 380 -14.31 0.36 23.24
CA GLN A 380 -13.16 -0.41 22.77
C GLN A 380 -11.84 0.23 23.19
N GLY A 381 -10.81 -0.60 23.39
CA GLY A 381 -9.43 -0.09 23.39
C GLY A 381 -9.03 0.35 21.97
N VAL A 382 -9.04 -0.60 21.04
CA VAL A 382 -8.64 -0.38 19.64
C VAL A 382 -9.68 -1.01 18.72
N LEU A 383 -10.20 -0.25 17.75
CA LEU A 383 -11.24 -0.68 16.83
C LEU A 383 -10.85 -0.42 15.36
N ALA A 384 -11.02 -1.42 14.51
CA ALA A 384 -11.00 -1.31 13.05
C ALA A 384 -12.43 -1.48 12.51
N LEU A 385 -12.95 -0.50 11.78
CA LEU A 385 -14.35 -0.44 11.33
C LEU A 385 -14.47 -0.02 9.86
N HIS A 386 -15.48 -0.52 9.14
CA HIS A 386 -15.82 -0.16 7.74
C HIS A 386 -14.61 -0.04 6.80
N LYS A 387 -13.86 -1.15 6.61
CA LYS A 387 -12.62 -1.22 5.81
C LYS A 387 -11.42 -0.49 6.43
N GLY A 388 -11.55 0.03 7.65
CA GLY A 388 -10.44 0.58 8.42
C GLY A 388 -9.38 -0.49 8.66
N ARG A 389 -8.11 -0.07 8.60
CA ARG A 389 -6.95 -0.96 8.82
C ARG A 389 -6.16 -0.48 10.02
N VAL A 390 -5.90 -1.38 10.96
CA VAL A 390 -5.12 -1.09 12.15
C VAL A 390 -3.91 -2.00 12.24
N TYR A 391 -2.72 -1.41 12.27
CA TYR A 391 -1.46 -2.10 12.49
C TYR A 391 -1.03 -1.87 13.94
N VAL A 392 -1.05 -2.93 14.75
CA VAL A 392 -0.74 -2.88 16.17
C VAL A 392 0.64 -3.50 16.42
N LYS A 393 1.53 -2.77 17.08
CA LYS A 393 2.88 -3.24 17.46
C LYS A 393 3.13 -3.01 18.95
N SER A 394 3.36 -4.09 19.69
CA SER A 394 3.84 -4.00 21.08
C SER A 394 2.94 -3.16 22.02
N SER A 395 1.63 -3.18 21.81
CA SER A 395 0.67 -2.27 22.46
C SER A 395 -0.18 -2.96 23.52
N VAL A 396 -0.74 -2.18 24.45
CA VAL A 396 -1.59 -2.66 25.54
C VAL A 396 -3.01 -2.13 25.38
N SER A 397 -3.99 -3.01 25.45
CA SER A 397 -5.40 -2.70 25.57
C SER A 397 -5.94 -3.23 26.89
N CYS A 398 -6.27 -2.34 27.84
CA CYS A 398 -6.56 -2.74 29.21
C CYS A 398 -7.77 -2.05 29.82
N GLY A 399 -8.60 -2.80 30.55
CA GLY A 399 -9.65 -2.19 31.37
C GLY A 399 -10.77 -1.52 30.56
N ASN A 400 -11.00 -1.91 29.30
CA ASN A 400 -12.03 -1.29 28.46
C ASN A 400 -13.41 -1.96 28.66
N GLY A 401 -14.49 -1.22 28.48
CA GLY A 401 -15.83 -1.65 28.86
C GLY A 401 -16.52 -2.64 27.92
N VAL A 402 -16.13 -2.70 26.64
CA VAL A 402 -16.71 -3.63 25.66
C VAL A 402 -15.67 -4.59 25.10
N GLY A 403 -14.47 -4.13 24.78
CA GLY A 403 -13.45 -5.03 24.24
C GLY A 403 -12.06 -4.43 24.17
N GLY A 404 -11.05 -5.29 24.06
CA GLY A 404 -9.66 -4.87 23.92
C GLY A 404 -9.35 -4.45 22.48
N PHE A 405 -8.88 -5.41 21.68
CA PHE A 405 -8.60 -5.26 20.26
C PHE A 405 -9.77 -5.79 19.43
N CYS A 406 -10.31 -4.97 18.54
CA CYS A 406 -11.53 -5.30 17.83
C CYS A 406 -11.51 -4.96 16.34
N ALA A 407 -12.00 -5.86 15.48
CA ALA A 407 -12.24 -5.59 14.06
C ALA A 407 -13.68 -5.96 13.67
N ARG A 408 -14.41 -5.01 13.07
CA ARG A 408 -15.82 -5.17 12.69
C ARG A 408 -16.12 -4.60 11.32
N ALA A 409 -17.14 -5.15 10.66
CA ALA A 409 -17.82 -4.60 9.49
C ALA A 409 -16.93 -4.32 8.26
N GLY A 410 -17.15 -5.09 7.18
CA GLY A 410 -16.75 -4.70 5.82
C GLY A 410 -15.25 -4.74 5.54
N LEU A 411 -14.62 -5.92 5.54
CA LEU A 411 -13.19 -6.10 5.22
C LEU A 411 -12.23 -5.26 6.09
N SER A 412 -12.66 -4.87 7.30
CA SER A 412 -11.77 -4.24 8.28
C SER A 412 -10.67 -5.21 8.66
N GLU A 413 -9.43 -4.73 8.70
CA GLU A 413 -8.25 -5.57 8.97
C GLU A 413 -7.54 -5.06 10.21
N MET A 414 -7.22 -5.96 11.12
CA MET A 414 -6.31 -5.70 12.22
C MET A 414 -5.13 -6.67 12.16
N LEU A 415 -3.94 -6.10 11.97
CA LEU A 415 -2.70 -6.85 11.99
C LEU A 415 -1.95 -6.55 13.29
N MET A 416 -1.86 -7.53 14.16
CA MET A 416 -1.09 -7.46 15.39
C MET A 416 0.25 -8.14 15.19
N SER A 417 1.32 -7.36 15.34
CA SER A 417 2.70 -7.82 15.23
C SER A 417 3.51 -7.31 16.42
N THR A 418 4.76 -7.74 16.51
CA THR A 418 5.68 -7.23 17.53
C THR A 418 7.08 -7.05 16.94
N THR A 419 7.86 -6.18 17.56
CA THR A 419 9.28 -6.01 17.29
C THR A 419 10.07 -6.70 18.41
N GLY A 420 10.73 -7.82 18.11
CA GLY A 420 11.54 -8.55 19.08
C GLY A 420 10.72 -9.25 20.18
N THR A 421 11.08 -9.04 21.44
CA THR A 421 10.45 -9.71 22.62
C THR A 421 9.22 -8.99 23.16
N ALA A 422 8.86 -7.83 22.59
CA ALA A 422 7.68 -7.09 23.00
C ALA A 422 6.39 -7.87 22.65
N LYS A 423 5.30 -7.57 23.36
CA LYS A 423 4.04 -8.32 23.29
C LYS A 423 2.86 -7.36 23.15
N ASN A 424 1.84 -7.78 22.43
CA ASN A 424 0.54 -7.12 22.49
C ASN A 424 -0.23 -7.68 23.69
N TRP A 425 -0.86 -6.84 24.51
CA TRP A 425 -1.60 -7.28 25.70
C TRP A 425 -3.06 -6.86 25.65
N ALA A 426 -3.98 -7.80 25.76
CA ALA A 426 -5.40 -7.54 25.97
C ALA A 426 -5.82 -8.07 27.33
N LYS A 427 -5.92 -7.19 28.33
CA LYS A 427 -6.16 -7.63 29.71
C LYS A 427 -7.19 -6.83 30.49
N ASN A 428 -7.86 -7.48 31.44
CA ASN A 428 -8.81 -6.83 32.34
C ASN A 428 -9.97 -6.08 31.63
N ASN A 429 -10.29 -6.40 30.36
CA ASN A 429 -11.44 -5.79 29.68
C ASN A 429 -12.74 -6.43 30.17
N LEU A 430 -13.82 -5.65 30.23
CA LEU A 430 -15.14 -6.14 30.66
C LEU A 430 -15.85 -7.01 29.61
N GLY A 431 -15.46 -6.91 28.34
CA GLY A 431 -15.84 -7.88 27.30
C GLY A 431 -14.63 -8.66 26.78
N PRO A 432 -14.62 -9.13 25.52
CA PRO A 432 -13.53 -9.93 25.00
C PRO A 432 -12.20 -9.16 24.94
N GLY A 433 -11.09 -9.86 25.20
CA GLY A 433 -9.76 -9.30 24.99
C GLY A 433 -9.49 -9.00 23.51
N VAL A 434 -9.84 -9.94 22.63
CA VAL A 434 -9.76 -9.77 21.17
C VAL A 434 -11.07 -10.22 20.52
N TYR A 435 -11.64 -9.39 19.65
CA TYR A 435 -12.96 -9.62 19.06
C TYR A 435 -13.07 -9.31 17.57
N ALA A 436 -13.47 -10.28 16.74
CA ALA A 436 -13.71 -10.10 15.30
C ALA A 436 -15.17 -10.39 14.92
N ALA A 437 -15.82 -9.51 14.14
CA ALA A 437 -17.20 -9.72 13.71
C ALA A 437 -17.56 -9.09 12.36
N ASN A 438 -18.68 -9.48 11.77
CA ASN A 438 -19.28 -8.86 10.58
C ASN A 438 -18.29 -8.67 9.40
N GLY A 439 -17.47 -9.70 9.13
CA GLY A 439 -16.46 -9.66 8.06
C GLY A 439 -15.18 -8.89 8.41
N GLY A 440 -14.97 -8.56 9.69
CA GLY A 440 -13.67 -8.13 10.21
C GLY A 440 -12.67 -9.28 10.28
N GLU A 441 -11.40 -8.98 10.01
CA GLU A 441 -10.28 -9.92 10.04
C GLU A 441 -9.26 -9.48 11.09
N ILE A 442 -8.83 -10.41 11.94
CA ILE A 442 -7.73 -10.18 12.89
C ILE A 442 -6.63 -11.21 12.66
N ARG A 443 -5.42 -10.72 12.41
CA ARG A 443 -4.19 -11.49 12.32
C ARG A 443 -3.37 -11.26 13.57
N MET A 444 -3.19 -12.30 14.39
CA MET A 444 -2.58 -12.15 15.71
C MET A 444 -1.20 -12.82 15.76
N ALA A 445 -0.17 -12.03 16.04
CA ALA A 445 1.15 -12.51 16.42
C ALA A 445 1.58 -11.90 17.78
N TYR A 446 2.14 -12.75 18.66
CA TYR A 446 2.65 -12.36 19.98
C TYR A 446 1.65 -11.58 20.85
N THR A 447 0.37 -12.00 20.83
CA THR A 447 -0.70 -11.37 21.60
C THR A 447 -1.05 -12.19 22.83
N TRP A 448 -1.06 -11.54 23.99
CA TRP A 448 -1.34 -12.13 25.30
C TRP A 448 -2.66 -11.62 25.81
N VAL A 449 -3.53 -12.55 26.20
CA VAL A 449 -4.89 -12.23 26.60
C VAL A 449 -5.15 -12.79 28.00
N LYS A 450 -5.59 -11.92 28.93
CA LYS A 450 -5.63 -12.29 30.35
C LYS A 450 -6.68 -11.54 31.14
N ASN A 451 -7.35 -12.21 32.08
CA ASN A 451 -8.27 -11.59 33.04
C ASN A 451 -9.40 -10.75 32.40
N ASN A 452 -9.82 -11.05 31.17
CA ASN A 452 -11.00 -10.39 30.58
C ASN A 452 -12.27 -11.03 31.16
N ALA A 453 -13.32 -10.24 31.40
CA ALA A 453 -14.48 -10.69 32.17
C ALA A 453 -15.38 -11.67 31.41
N VAL A 454 -15.37 -11.63 30.07
CA VAL A 454 -16.13 -12.56 29.21
C VAL A 454 -15.18 -13.61 28.62
N ASN A 455 -14.62 -13.32 27.44
CA ASN A 455 -13.79 -14.23 26.66
C ASN A 455 -12.38 -13.66 26.52
N GLY A 456 -11.38 -14.53 26.39
CA GLY A 456 -10.06 -14.09 25.94
C GLY A 456 -10.15 -13.61 24.49
N VAL A 457 -10.42 -14.55 23.60
CA VAL A 457 -10.60 -14.32 22.16
C VAL A 457 -12.01 -14.78 21.78
N ASP A 458 -12.71 -13.99 20.99
CA ASP A 458 -14.10 -14.23 20.60
C ASP A 458 -14.39 -13.74 19.18
N GLY A 459 -15.30 -14.36 18.44
CA GLY A 459 -15.68 -13.92 17.10
C GLY A 459 -17.01 -14.43 16.57
N ASP A 460 -17.69 -13.57 15.80
CA ASP A 460 -18.95 -13.91 15.15
C ASP A 460 -18.76 -14.82 13.93
N LEU A 461 -19.84 -15.51 13.53
CA LEU A 461 -19.94 -16.21 12.25
C LEU A 461 -19.47 -15.27 11.12
N PHE A 462 -18.66 -15.79 10.18
CA PHE A 462 -18.00 -15.06 9.08
C PHE A 462 -16.75 -14.23 9.42
N SER A 463 -16.20 -14.33 10.64
CA SER A 463 -14.88 -13.78 10.95
C SER A 463 -13.75 -14.75 10.55
N LYS A 464 -12.66 -14.22 9.97
CA LYS A 464 -11.44 -14.99 9.66
C LYS A 464 -10.39 -14.75 10.74
N TRP A 465 -9.82 -15.84 11.26
CA TRP A 465 -8.78 -15.83 12.28
C TRP A 465 -7.49 -16.43 11.74
N PHE A 466 -6.37 -15.75 11.97
CA PHE A 466 -5.04 -16.30 11.70
C PHE A 466 -4.21 -16.28 13.00
N LEU A 467 -3.96 -17.47 13.54
CA LEU A 467 -2.99 -17.68 14.61
C LEU A 467 -1.63 -17.95 13.96
N GLY A 468 -0.63 -17.11 14.25
CA GLY A 468 0.74 -17.33 13.76
C GLY A 468 1.29 -18.71 14.19
N SER A 469 1.99 -19.39 13.29
CA SER A 469 2.46 -20.78 13.42
C SER A 469 3.68 -20.98 14.34
N GLU A 470 4.14 -19.96 15.04
CA GLU A 470 5.27 -20.05 15.97
C GLU A 470 4.77 -19.70 17.37
N ASN A 471 4.78 -20.69 18.27
CA ASN A 471 4.50 -20.62 19.71
C ASN A 471 4.59 -19.18 20.25
N ASN A 472 3.50 -18.52 20.71
CA ASN A 472 3.53 -17.45 21.74
C ASN A 472 2.21 -16.71 22.05
N SER A 473 1.07 -17.00 21.41
CA SER A 473 -0.22 -16.43 21.83
C SER A 473 -0.79 -17.23 23.00
N TYR A 474 -0.97 -16.60 24.16
CA TYR A 474 -1.39 -17.26 25.40
C TYR A 474 -2.71 -16.65 25.90
N SER A 475 -3.69 -17.51 26.18
CA SER A 475 -4.98 -17.15 26.80
C SER A 475 -5.07 -17.89 28.14
N ASN A 476 -5.21 -17.15 29.24
CA ASN A 476 -5.38 -17.74 30.57
C ASN A 476 -6.47 -16.96 31.34
N GLY A 477 -7.64 -17.59 31.52
CA GLY A 477 -8.79 -17.04 32.26
C GLY A 477 -10.04 -16.80 31.41
N GLY A 478 -11.21 -17.22 31.91
CA GLY A 478 -12.51 -17.25 31.19
C GLY A 478 -12.68 -18.53 30.37
N ASN A 479 -13.88 -18.85 29.88
CA ASN A 479 -14.07 -19.92 28.87
C ASN A 479 -13.13 -19.61 27.70
N SER A 480 -11.95 -20.24 27.69
CA SER A 480 -10.76 -19.67 27.05
C SER A 480 -10.87 -19.53 25.53
N TRP A 481 -11.88 -20.17 24.96
CA TRP A 481 -12.25 -20.24 23.56
C TRP A 481 -13.74 -20.57 23.50
N ASP A 482 -14.61 -19.59 23.30
CA ASP A 482 -16.02 -19.84 22.99
C ASP A 482 -16.24 -19.36 21.56
N PHE A 483 -16.44 -20.31 20.65
CA PHE A 483 -16.65 -20.02 19.23
C PHE A 483 -18.00 -20.62 18.83
N ALA A 484 -18.93 -19.77 18.41
CA ALA A 484 -20.23 -20.20 17.89
C ALA A 484 -20.18 -20.73 16.44
N SER A 485 -18.97 -20.91 15.89
CA SER A 485 -18.74 -21.48 14.55
C SER A 485 -18.37 -22.96 14.65
N PRO A 486 -18.91 -23.86 13.80
CA PRO A 486 -18.53 -25.28 13.77
C PRO A 486 -17.07 -25.54 13.32
N ASP A 487 -16.32 -24.50 12.93
CA ASP A 487 -14.98 -24.61 12.35
C ASP A 487 -13.86 -24.35 13.38
N LEU A 488 -13.84 -25.08 14.49
CA LEU A 488 -12.72 -25.05 15.45
C LEU A 488 -11.74 -26.20 15.27
N VAL A 489 -10.55 -25.89 14.75
CA VAL A 489 -9.39 -26.79 14.80
C VAL A 489 -8.74 -26.64 16.17
N VAL A 490 -9.06 -27.52 17.10
CA VAL A 490 -8.27 -27.70 18.33
C VAL A 490 -7.06 -28.57 17.98
N SER A 491 -5.90 -27.96 17.70
CA SER A 491 -4.62 -28.68 17.71
C SER A 491 -4.05 -28.63 19.13
N ASN A 492 -4.28 -29.66 19.92
CA ASN A 492 -3.60 -29.83 21.20
C ASN A 492 -3.00 -31.24 21.28
N SER A 493 -1.68 -31.34 21.19
CA SER A 493 -0.93 -32.50 21.65
C SER A 493 0.39 -32.04 22.25
N ASP A 494 0.34 -31.56 23.49
CA ASP A 494 1.27 -31.99 24.52
C ASP A 494 0.63 -31.77 25.91
N TYR A 495 0.04 -32.85 26.42
CA TYR A 495 -0.53 -32.93 27.77
C TYR A 495 0.28 -33.94 28.58
N THR A 496 1.38 -33.50 29.19
CA THR A 496 1.91 -34.15 30.39
C THR A 496 1.57 -33.29 31.60
N ALA A 497 0.72 -33.85 32.46
CA ALA A 497 0.16 -33.31 33.70
C ALA A 497 -1.15 -32.52 33.54
N TRP A 498 -2.28 -33.23 33.67
CA TRP A 498 -3.22 -33.10 34.80
C TRP A 498 -4.27 -34.21 34.71
N SER A 499 -4.56 -34.79 35.87
CA SER A 499 -5.34 -36.01 36.09
C SER A 499 -6.84 -35.74 36.23
N TYR A 500 -7.65 -36.62 35.62
CA TYR A 500 -9.10 -36.87 35.82
C TYR A 500 -10.05 -35.66 35.66
N HIS A 501 -10.85 -35.65 34.59
CA HIS A 501 -12.33 -35.61 34.67
C HIS A 501 -12.94 -35.99 33.31
N THR A 502 -13.84 -36.98 33.35
CA THR A 502 -14.67 -37.52 32.26
C THR A 502 -15.82 -36.59 31.88
N MET A 503 -16.14 -36.48 30.57
CA MET A 503 -17.51 -36.23 30.05
C MET A 503 -17.69 -36.82 28.62
N PRO A 504 -18.94 -37.11 28.18
CA PRO A 504 -19.29 -38.28 27.37
C PRO A 504 -19.52 -38.04 25.85
N PHE A 505 -19.52 -39.14 25.09
CA PHE A 505 -19.85 -39.28 23.66
C PHE A 505 -21.33 -39.03 23.29
N ALA A 506 -21.58 -38.46 22.10
CA ALA A 506 -22.65 -38.77 21.11
C ALA A 506 -22.57 -37.75 19.94
N ALA A 507 -22.78 -38.02 18.63
CA ALA A 507 -23.19 -39.20 17.87
C ALA A 507 -22.77 -39.07 16.38
N LYS A 508 -22.56 -40.22 15.74
CA LYS A 508 -22.55 -40.42 14.28
C LYS A 508 -23.99 -40.37 13.75
N THR A 509 -24.26 -39.55 12.74
CA THR A 509 -25.39 -39.72 11.82
C THR A 509 -24.95 -39.43 10.39
N TRP A 510 -25.00 -40.46 9.54
CA TRP A 510 -24.94 -40.33 8.09
C TRP A 510 -26.33 -39.93 7.58
N SER A 511 -26.40 -38.79 6.90
CA SER A 511 -27.56 -38.34 6.15
C SER A 511 -27.32 -38.62 4.66
N SER A 512 -28.25 -39.33 4.03
CA SER A 512 -28.26 -39.73 2.61
C SER A 512 -28.94 -38.69 1.72
N ASP A 513 -28.72 -37.39 1.95
CA ASP A 513 -29.36 -36.33 1.17
C ASP A 513 -28.45 -35.74 0.10
N ASN A 514 -29.02 -35.51 -1.07
CA ASN A 514 -28.35 -35.47 -2.37
C ASN A 514 -27.79 -34.08 -2.72
N ARG A 515 -27.05 -33.41 -1.82
CA ARG A 515 -26.36 -32.14 -2.13
C ARG A 515 -25.02 -32.00 -1.40
N ARG A 516 -23.94 -32.08 -2.21
CA ARG A 516 -22.53 -31.75 -1.92
C ARG A 516 -21.81 -32.77 -1.01
N LYS A 517 -20.91 -33.53 -1.62
CA LYS A 517 -19.97 -34.43 -0.93
C LYS A 517 -18.82 -33.59 -0.37
N ILE A 518 -18.51 -33.77 0.91
CA ILE A 518 -17.36 -33.11 1.58
C ILE A 518 -16.19 -34.10 1.55
N LEU A 519 -15.04 -33.67 1.01
CA LEU A 519 -13.79 -34.41 1.12
C LEU A 519 -13.10 -33.99 2.42
N LEU A 520 -13.05 -34.87 3.42
CA LEU A 520 -12.29 -34.64 4.66
C LEU A 520 -10.89 -35.25 4.48
N LEU A 521 -9.83 -34.42 4.51
CA LEU A 521 -8.44 -34.88 4.53
C LEU A 521 -8.06 -35.25 5.96
N ASP A 522 -7.64 -36.50 6.18
CA ASP A 522 -7.28 -37.08 7.49
C ASP A 522 -6.04 -36.38 8.11
N ASP A 523 -6.20 -35.81 9.31
CA ASP A 523 -5.20 -34.98 10.01
C ASP A 523 -4.13 -35.80 10.77
N ASN A 524 -4.17 -37.14 10.77
CA ASN A 524 -3.26 -37.97 11.57
C ASN A 524 -1.87 -38.20 10.95
N LYS A 525 -1.50 -37.53 9.85
CA LYS A 525 -0.22 -37.74 9.14
C LYS A 525 0.52 -36.45 8.79
N GLY A 526 0.93 -35.66 9.79
CA GLY A 526 1.96 -34.61 9.65
C GLY A 526 1.65 -33.48 8.64
N PRO A 527 2.60 -32.54 8.40
CA PRO A 527 2.39 -31.39 7.54
C PRO A 527 2.52 -31.82 6.07
N TYR A 528 1.46 -32.42 5.53
CA TYR A 528 1.36 -32.62 4.09
C TYR A 528 0.21 -31.80 3.54
N GLU A 529 0.59 -30.79 2.77
CA GLU A 529 -0.15 -30.23 1.65
C GLU A 529 -0.83 -31.37 0.87
N ALA A 530 -2.09 -31.22 0.45
CA ALA A 530 -2.68 -32.17 -0.48
C ALA A 530 -2.04 -31.91 -1.86
N HIS A 531 -1.15 -32.83 -2.27
CA HIS A 531 -0.48 -32.79 -3.57
C HIS A 531 -1.26 -33.64 -4.56
N TYR A 532 -1.78 -33.00 -5.61
CA TYR A 532 -2.36 -33.70 -6.74
C TYR A 532 -1.42 -33.59 -7.92
N THR A 533 -1.12 -34.71 -8.57
CA THR A 533 -0.30 -34.73 -9.78
C THR A 533 -1.18 -34.98 -10.99
N ILE A 534 -1.10 -34.09 -11.97
CA ILE A 534 -1.72 -34.30 -13.29
C ILE A 534 -0.66 -34.94 -14.18
N ASN A 535 -0.83 -36.22 -14.50
CA ASN A 535 0.10 -36.98 -15.34
C ASN A 535 -0.65 -37.75 -16.43
N PRO A 536 -0.56 -37.33 -17.70
CA PRO A 536 -1.32 -37.93 -18.80
C PRO A 536 -0.86 -39.36 -19.13
N LEU A 537 0.28 -39.82 -18.60
CA LEU A 537 0.88 -41.14 -18.89
C LEU A 537 0.50 -42.23 -17.87
N LEU A 538 -0.22 -41.91 -16.79
CA LEU A 538 -0.58 -42.92 -15.77
C LEU A 538 -1.90 -43.66 -16.12
N PRO A 539 -1.96 -45.00 -15.94
CA PRO A 539 -3.20 -45.76 -16.10
C PRO A 539 -4.25 -45.36 -15.04
N ALA A 540 -5.54 -45.41 -15.41
CA ALA A 540 -6.68 -44.76 -14.75
C ALA A 540 -7.11 -45.29 -13.36
N GLY A 541 -6.17 -45.64 -12.47
CA GLY A 541 -6.47 -46.33 -11.19
C GLY A 541 -6.02 -45.65 -9.90
N GLY A 542 -5.59 -44.37 -9.92
CA GLY A 542 -5.12 -43.65 -8.72
C GLY A 542 -5.71 -42.25 -8.60
N VAL A 543 -5.38 -41.52 -7.52
CA VAL A 543 -5.83 -40.17 -7.15
C VAL A 543 -5.39 -39.05 -8.13
N ASN A 544 -5.03 -39.41 -9.37
CA ASN A 544 -4.40 -38.57 -10.37
C ASN A 544 -5.37 -38.27 -11.51
N PHE A 545 -5.38 -37.02 -11.98
CA PHE A 545 -6.23 -36.56 -13.07
C PHE A 545 -5.50 -36.65 -14.40
N LYS A 546 -6.24 -36.93 -15.49
CA LYS A 546 -5.65 -37.03 -16.85
C LYS A 546 -5.36 -35.65 -17.44
N ASN A 547 -6.16 -34.66 -17.09
CA ASN A 547 -6.03 -33.27 -17.52
C ASN A 547 -6.56 -32.34 -16.41
N LEU A 548 -6.31 -31.04 -16.56
CA LEU A 548 -6.68 -29.99 -15.60
C LEU A 548 -8.20 -29.74 -15.58
N TYR A 549 -8.93 -30.03 -16.66
CA TYR A 549 -10.38 -29.91 -16.72
C TYR A 549 -11.05 -30.96 -15.83
N ASP A 550 -10.61 -32.22 -15.89
CA ASP A 550 -11.07 -33.29 -15.00
C ASP A 550 -10.82 -32.95 -13.52
N PHE A 551 -9.74 -32.20 -13.23
CA PHE A 551 -9.43 -31.73 -11.88
C PHE A 551 -10.40 -30.64 -11.42
N PHE A 552 -10.65 -29.61 -12.25
CA PHE A 552 -11.60 -28.55 -11.89
C PHE A 552 -13.05 -29.03 -11.87
N GLU A 553 -13.46 -29.94 -12.76
CA GLU A 553 -14.78 -30.61 -12.70
C GLU A 553 -14.93 -31.43 -11.41
N PHE A 554 -13.85 -32.10 -10.98
CA PHE A 554 -13.80 -32.75 -9.67
C PHE A 554 -13.89 -31.77 -8.51
N ILE A 555 -13.34 -30.55 -8.61
CA ILE A 555 -13.49 -29.53 -7.57
C ILE A 555 -14.90 -28.96 -7.54
N ASP A 556 -15.51 -28.68 -8.69
CA ASP A 556 -16.86 -28.12 -8.75
C ASP A 556 -17.91 -29.06 -8.14
N ASP A 557 -17.70 -30.38 -8.25
CA ASP A 557 -18.53 -31.41 -7.63
C ASP A 557 -18.34 -31.54 -6.09
N TYR A 558 -17.27 -30.97 -5.53
CA TYR A 558 -16.86 -31.13 -4.13
C TYR A 558 -16.53 -29.79 -3.45
N ARG A 559 -17.27 -29.43 -2.39
CA ARG A 559 -16.86 -28.27 -1.57
C ARG A 559 -15.51 -28.58 -0.88
N ILE A 560 -14.46 -27.87 -1.28
CA ILE A 560 -13.14 -27.93 -0.63
C ILE A 560 -13.21 -27.15 0.69
N GLN A 561 -13.40 -27.85 1.82
CA GLN A 561 -13.02 -27.31 3.12
C GLN A 561 -11.52 -27.51 3.33
N ALA A 562 -10.72 -26.76 2.56
CA ALA A 562 -9.32 -26.60 2.88
C ALA A 562 -9.26 -25.69 4.13
N ASN A 563 -9.16 -26.31 5.31
CA ASN A 563 -9.03 -25.72 6.65
C ASN A 563 -7.80 -24.78 6.75
N GLY A 564 -7.77 -23.70 5.99
CA GLY A 564 -6.60 -22.81 5.84
C GLY A 564 -5.39 -23.43 5.12
N LYS A 565 -5.48 -24.65 4.60
CA LYS A 565 -4.37 -25.33 3.88
C LYS A 565 -4.39 -24.97 2.39
N MET A 566 -3.21 -24.80 1.78
CA MET A 566 -3.09 -24.59 0.33
C MET A 566 -3.29 -25.91 -0.41
N LEU A 567 -4.06 -25.90 -1.50
CA LEU A 567 -4.19 -27.00 -2.44
C LEU A 567 -3.10 -26.86 -3.50
N ASN A 568 -2.21 -27.83 -3.55
CA ASN A 568 -1.03 -27.81 -4.41
C ASN A 568 -1.26 -28.77 -5.58
N VAL A 569 -1.33 -28.21 -6.79
CA VAL A 569 -1.52 -28.95 -8.04
C VAL A 569 -0.21 -28.93 -8.81
N GLU A 570 0.44 -30.09 -8.86
CA GLU A 570 1.67 -30.27 -9.63
C GLU A 570 1.34 -30.76 -11.04
N LEU A 571 1.80 -30.03 -12.04
CA LEU A 571 1.73 -30.45 -13.44
C LEU A 571 2.94 -31.30 -13.79
N ALA A 572 2.73 -32.60 -14.02
CA ALA A 572 3.77 -33.48 -14.53
C ALA A 572 4.08 -33.16 -16.01
N TYR A 573 5.11 -33.81 -16.54
CA TYR A 573 5.64 -33.60 -17.88
C TYR A 573 4.56 -33.65 -18.99
N GLY A 574 4.61 -32.68 -19.91
CA GLY A 574 3.91 -32.75 -21.20
C GLY A 574 2.38 -32.79 -21.15
N VAL A 575 1.74 -32.00 -20.28
CA VAL A 575 0.26 -31.92 -20.25
C VAL A 575 -0.25 -31.15 -21.48
N HIS A 576 -0.55 -31.87 -22.55
CA HIS A 576 -1.25 -31.32 -23.69
C HIS A 576 -2.73 -31.08 -23.32
N HIS A 577 -3.11 -29.81 -23.12
CA HIS A 577 -4.52 -29.44 -23.01
C HIS A 577 -5.17 -29.39 -24.39
N TYR A 578 -6.41 -29.84 -24.42
CA TYR A 578 -7.17 -30.01 -25.64
C TYR A 578 -8.37 -29.04 -25.63
N TYR A 579 -8.35 -28.10 -26.59
CA TYR A 579 -9.47 -27.37 -27.23
C TYR A 579 -10.50 -26.59 -26.38
N LYS A 580 -10.35 -26.48 -25.06
CA LYS A 580 -11.22 -25.63 -24.22
C LYS A 580 -10.41 -24.66 -23.37
N THR A 581 -10.90 -23.42 -23.33
CA THR A 581 -10.51 -22.42 -22.34
C THR A 581 -10.68 -22.99 -20.94
N LEU A 582 -9.66 -22.84 -20.09
CA LEU A 582 -9.80 -23.15 -18.68
C LEU A 582 -10.39 -21.93 -17.98
N VAL A 583 -11.68 -22.00 -17.62
CA VAL A 583 -12.32 -20.97 -16.80
C VAL A 583 -12.21 -21.36 -15.34
N ILE A 584 -11.58 -20.50 -14.54
CA ILE A 584 -11.50 -20.61 -13.09
C ILE A 584 -12.46 -19.57 -12.52
N ASP A 585 -13.65 -20.04 -12.16
CA ASP A 585 -14.69 -19.29 -11.45
C ASP A 585 -15.12 -20.13 -10.24
N HIS A 586 -14.23 -20.22 -9.25
CA HIS A 586 -14.49 -20.98 -8.03
C HIS A 586 -14.17 -20.14 -6.79
N PRO A 587 -15.07 -20.04 -5.80
CA PRO A 587 -14.87 -19.18 -4.62
C PRO A 587 -13.63 -19.53 -3.78
N ASP A 588 -13.14 -20.78 -3.87
CA ASP A 588 -11.90 -21.23 -3.22
C ASP A 588 -10.66 -21.21 -4.13
N ALA A 589 -10.73 -20.66 -5.36
CA ALA A 589 -9.59 -20.59 -6.28
C ALA A 589 -8.35 -19.95 -5.65
N SER A 590 -8.53 -19.10 -4.64
CA SER A 590 -7.45 -18.39 -3.95
C SER A 590 -6.54 -19.31 -3.15
N LYS A 591 -7.02 -20.53 -2.88
CA LYS A 591 -6.29 -21.58 -2.16
C LYS A 591 -5.59 -22.55 -3.10
N ILE A 592 -5.79 -22.43 -4.41
CA ILE A 592 -5.21 -23.33 -5.43
C ILE A 592 -3.90 -22.74 -5.93
N LYS A 593 -2.81 -23.50 -5.79
CA LYS A 593 -1.54 -23.23 -6.46
C LYS A 593 -1.34 -24.25 -7.57
N ILE A 594 -1.10 -23.76 -8.77
CA ILE A 594 -0.71 -24.58 -9.91
C ILE A 594 0.79 -24.34 -10.12
N TYR A 595 1.59 -25.37 -9.94
CA TYR A 595 3.03 -25.29 -10.21
C TYR A 595 3.49 -26.36 -11.17
N GLY A 596 4.45 -25.99 -12.01
CA GLY A 596 5.21 -26.96 -12.78
C GLY A 596 6.07 -27.81 -11.85
N LYS A 597 6.37 -29.05 -12.27
CA LYS A 597 7.19 -29.99 -11.51
C LYS A 597 8.49 -29.33 -11.06
N ARG A 598 8.65 -29.21 -9.74
CA ARG A 598 9.76 -28.50 -9.10
C ARG A 598 11.07 -29.29 -9.32
N LEU A 599 12.01 -28.73 -10.08
CA LEU A 599 13.35 -29.29 -10.21
C LEU A 599 14.22 -28.72 -9.07
N ILE A 600 14.74 -29.59 -8.21
CA ILE A 600 15.51 -29.22 -7.01
C ILE A 600 16.75 -28.38 -7.37
N SER A 601 16.80 -27.13 -6.89
CA SER A 601 17.94 -26.18 -6.72
C SER A 601 19.03 -25.99 -7.79
N LYS A 602 18.95 -26.65 -8.95
CA LYS A 602 19.85 -26.45 -10.11
C LYS A 602 19.04 -26.10 -11.37
N GLU A 603 18.10 -25.16 -11.25
CA GLU A 603 17.08 -24.82 -12.26
C GLU A 603 17.58 -23.97 -13.44
N TYR A 604 18.74 -23.33 -13.28
CA TYR A 604 19.33 -22.50 -14.32
C TYR A 604 20.39 -23.29 -15.10
N VAL A 605 20.26 -23.24 -16.42
CA VAL A 605 21.20 -23.77 -17.40
C VAL A 605 21.96 -22.59 -17.96
N ASP A 606 23.28 -22.60 -17.78
CA ASP A 606 24.16 -21.69 -18.50
C ASP A 606 24.36 -22.25 -19.90
N ILE A 607 24.10 -21.40 -20.88
CA ILE A 607 24.12 -21.76 -22.29
C ILE A 607 25.08 -20.82 -23.00
N ARG A 608 25.94 -21.38 -23.84
CA ARG A 608 26.81 -20.58 -24.72
C ARG A 608 26.20 -20.52 -26.12
N ILE A 609 26.11 -19.34 -26.70
CA ILE A 609 25.65 -19.18 -28.09
C ILE A 609 26.86 -19.42 -29.02
N LEU A 610 26.72 -20.32 -30.01
CA LEU A 610 27.89 -20.88 -30.71
C LEU A 610 28.31 -20.23 -32.01
N ASP A 611 27.41 -19.87 -32.93
CA ASP A 611 27.74 -18.94 -34.05
C ASP A 611 26.64 -18.79 -35.12
N THR A 612 25.60 -19.63 -35.17
CA THR A 612 24.67 -19.62 -36.32
C THR A 612 23.20 -19.50 -35.91
N VAL A 613 22.65 -18.30 -36.10
CA VAL A 613 21.22 -18.13 -36.36
C VAL A 613 21.03 -18.36 -37.86
N ASP A 614 20.60 -19.57 -38.24
CA ASP A 614 20.26 -19.83 -39.65
C ASP A 614 18.87 -19.25 -39.93
N VAL A 615 18.83 -18.00 -40.39
CA VAL A 615 17.60 -17.35 -40.87
C VAL A 615 17.30 -17.85 -42.28
N THR A 616 16.99 -19.14 -42.42
CA THR A 616 16.58 -19.67 -43.72
C THR A 616 15.17 -19.14 -44.04
N ARG A 617 15.07 -18.29 -45.07
CA ARG A 617 13.82 -17.70 -45.62
C ARG A 617 12.71 -18.69 -46.04
N TYR A 618 12.87 -19.99 -45.81
CA TYR A 618 11.95 -21.04 -46.25
C TYR A 618 11.08 -21.64 -45.14
N SER A 619 11.19 -21.18 -43.88
CA SER A 619 10.32 -21.59 -42.79
C SER A 619 9.84 -20.37 -41.98
N ASN A 620 8.62 -20.43 -41.42
CA ASN A 620 7.97 -19.31 -40.72
C ASN A 620 8.57 -19.02 -39.31
N TYR A 621 9.84 -19.34 -39.07
CA TYR A 621 10.52 -19.23 -37.77
C TYR A 621 12.04 -19.09 -37.97
N CYS A 622 12.73 -18.50 -37.00
CA CYS A 622 14.20 -18.52 -36.94
C CYS A 622 14.66 -19.67 -36.05
N THR A 623 15.80 -20.29 -36.35
CA THR A 623 16.44 -21.27 -35.46
C THR A 623 17.77 -20.74 -34.95
N ALA A 624 18.08 -21.03 -33.71
CA ALA A 624 19.38 -20.74 -33.12
C ALA A 624 19.99 -22.01 -32.54
N GLU A 625 21.28 -22.23 -32.80
CA GLU A 625 22.04 -23.31 -32.19
C GLU A 625 22.75 -22.83 -30.92
N LEU A 626 22.54 -23.57 -29.84
CA LEU A 626 23.00 -23.26 -28.49
C LEU A 626 23.88 -24.40 -27.96
N GLN A 627 25.05 -24.11 -27.40
CA GLN A 627 25.82 -25.10 -26.63
C GLN A 627 25.32 -25.16 -25.20
N LEU A 628 25.02 -26.37 -24.74
CA LEU A 628 24.80 -26.61 -23.33
C LEU A 628 26.17 -26.78 -22.65
N VAL A 629 26.34 -26.24 -21.44
CA VAL A 629 27.49 -26.59 -20.60
C VAL A 629 27.35 -28.07 -20.20
N ASP A 630 28.43 -28.86 -20.32
CA ASP A 630 28.47 -30.33 -20.19
C ASP A 630 27.64 -30.92 -19.03
N SER A 631 27.48 -30.21 -17.91
CA SER A 631 26.70 -30.67 -16.76
C SER A 631 25.17 -30.67 -16.95
N TYR A 632 24.65 -30.16 -18.07
CA TYR A 632 23.22 -29.96 -18.30
C TYR A 632 22.66 -30.72 -19.51
N GLU A 633 23.49 -31.40 -20.28
CA GLU A 633 23.08 -32.12 -21.50
C GLU A 633 21.97 -33.15 -21.24
N ASP A 634 22.11 -33.97 -20.20
CA ASP A 634 21.12 -35.01 -19.84
C ASP A 634 19.77 -34.44 -19.38
N ARG A 635 19.64 -33.11 -19.25
CA ARG A 635 18.44 -32.48 -18.71
C ARG A 635 17.54 -31.89 -19.77
N VAL A 636 18.06 -31.53 -20.94
CA VAL A 636 17.31 -30.87 -22.01
C VAL A 636 17.00 -31.89 -23.10
N ASP A 637 15.72 -32.03 -23.45
CA ASP A 637 15.27 -32.91 -24.54
C ASP A 637 14.45 -32.15 -25.59
N VAL A 638 14.29 -32.76 -26.77
CA VAL A 638 13.43 -32.23 -27.83
C VAL A 638 11.99 -32.15 -27.34
N GLY A 639 11.36 -30.99 -27.52
CA GLY A 639 10.02 -30.66 -27.01
C GLY A 639 10.00 -29.91 -25.68
N ASP A 640 11.14 -29.80 -24.97
CA ASP A 640 11.28 -28.92 -23.81
C ASP A 640 11.28 -27.44 -24.22
N TYR A 641 10.98 -26.55 -23.28
CA TYR A 641 11.06 -25.11 -23.49
C TYR A 641 12.19 -24.51 -22.65
N LEU A 642 13.04 -23.71 -23.29
CA LEU A 642 14.09 -22.94 -22.62
C LEU A 642 13.64 -21.49 -22.50
N ASN A 643 13.36 -21.06 -21.28
CA ASN A 643 13.06 -19.66 -20.97
C ASN A 643 14.36 -18.90 -20.68
N ILE A 644 14.86 -18.14 -21.64
CA ILE A 644 16.08 -17.34 -21.53
C ILE A 644 15.75 -16.05 -20.77
N ILE A 645 16.31 -15.89 -19.57
CA ILE A 645 15.91 -14.86 -18.58
C ILE A 645 16.88 -13.67 -18.59
N SER A 646 18.17 -13.96 -18.75
CA SER A 646 19.21 -12.93 -18.84
C SER A 646 20.32 -13.39 -19.76
N SER A 647 20.96 -12.42 -20.38
CA SER A 647 22.17 -12.60 -21.16
C SER A 647 23.24 -11.65 -20.64
N ASP A 648 24.43 -12.16 -20.34
CA ASP A 648 25.57 -11.33 -19.97
C ASP A 648 26.54 -11.28 -21.15
N SER A 649 26.67 -10.11 -21.76
CA SER A 649 27.56 -9.87 -22.89
C SER A 649 28.76 -9.03 -22.44
N SER A 650 29.79 -9.70 -21.95
CA SER A 650 31.06 -9.02 -21.64
C SER A 650 31.75 -8.40 -22.86
N ASP A 651 31.34 -8.79 -24.07
CA ASP A 651 31.88 -8.36 -25.36
C ASP A 651 31.08 -7.23 -26.04
N GLY A 652 30.01 -6.75 -25.40
CA GLY A 652 29.15 -5.68 -25.95
C GLY A 652 28.20 -6.15 -27.06
N SER A 653 27.99 -7.47 -27.21
CA SER A 653 27.03 -8.03 -28.16
C SER A 653 25.59 -8.07 -27.61
N ASP A 654 24.60 -7.90 -28.47
CA ASP A 654 23.18 -7.77 -28.08
C ASP A 654 22.48 -9.11 -27.88
N HIS A 655 22.92 -9.89 -26.89
CA HIS A 655 22.33 -11.18 -26.55
C HIS A 655 20.89 -11.10 -25.99
N GLU A 656 20.42 -9.90 -25.68
CA GLU A 656 19.07 -9.63 -25.16
C GLU A 656 17.97 -10.05 -26.14
N LEU A 657 18.27 -10.09 -27.45
CA LEU A 657 17.37 -10.57 -28.51
C LEU A 657 17.02 -12.06 -28.39
N PHE A 658 17.74 -12.84 -27.59
CA PHE A 658 17.42 -14.25 -27.37
C PHE A 658 16.53 -14.47 -26.15
N ARG A 659 16.16 -13.43 -25.39
CA ARG A 659 15.24 -13.60 -24.25
C ARG A 659 13.88 -14.11 -24.71
N GLY A 660 13.23 -14.93 -23.90
CA GLY A 660 11.98 -15.57 -24.29
C GLY A 660 11.96 -17.06 -24.02
N ALA A 661 10.78 -17.67 -24.16
CA ALA A 661 10.59 -19.10 -24.02
C ALA A 661 10.55 -19.78 -25.39
N TRP A 662 11.56 -20.60 -25.66
CA TRP A 662 11.79 -21.21 -26.98
C TRP A 662 11.73 -22.73 -26.94
N GLU A 663 11.12 -23.32 -27.96
CA GLU A 663 10.98 -24.78 -28.09
C GLU A 663 12.30 -25.39 -28.57
N VAL A 664 12.79 -26.42 -27.88
CA VAL A 664 13.92 -27.24 -28.34
C VAL A 664 13.41 -28.18 -29.44
N ILE A 665 13.87 -27.99 -30.67
CA ILE A 665 13.41 -28.77 -31.83
C ILE A 665 14.41 -29.83 -32.27
N ALA A 666 15.69 -29.70 -31.88
CA ALA A 666 16.71 -30.71 -32.12
C ALA A 666 17.75 -30.69 -30.99
N LYS A 667 18.40 -31.83 -30.78
CA LYS A 667 19.50 -32.03 -29.84
C LYS A 667 20.59 -32.84 -30.55
N ASN A 668 21.85 -32.43 -30.40
CA ASN A 668 23.01 -33.15 -30.90
C ASN A 668 23.93 -33.49 -29.73
N ASP A 669 23.85 -34.75 -29.29
CA ASP A 669 24.61 -35.25 -28.14
C ASP A 669 26.13 -35.31 -28.40
N THR A 670 26.56 -35.27 -29.66
CA THR A 670 28.00 -35.33 -30.00
C THR A 670 28.68 -33.98 -29.85
N THR A 671 27.95 -32.90 -30.09
CA THR A 671 28.44 -31.52 -30.01
C THR A 671 27.97 -30.79 -28.75
N HIS A 672 27.15 -31.44 -27.92
CA HIS A 672 26.48 -30.86 -26.77
C HIS A 672 25.64 -29.63 -27.15
N THR A 673 25.00 -29.66 -28.33
CA THR A 673 24.21 -28.54 -28.85
C THR A 673 22.72 -28.85 -28.89
N VAL A 674 21.90 -27.80 -28.70
CA VAL A 674 20.45 -27.82 -28.93
C VAL A 674 20.08 -26.76 -29.95
N THR A 675 19.14 -27.10 -30.83
CA THR A 675 18.53 -26.13 -31.74
C THR A 675 17.20 -25.69 -31.13
N ILE A 676 17.08 -24.39 -30.86
CA ILE A 676 15.82 -23.78 -30.43
C ILE A 676 15.10 -23.12 -31.59
N LYS A 677 13.77 -23.12 -31.51
CA LYS A 677 12.87 -22.43 -32.43
C LYS A 677 12.45 -21.09 -31.83
N ILE A 678 12.92 -20.00 -32.46
CA ILE A 678 12.56 -18.63 -32.13
C ILE A 678 11.33 -18.26 -32.97
N LEU A 679 10.21 -18.07 -32.28
CA LEU A 679 8.90 -17.85 -32.89
C LEU A 679 8.77 -16.38 -33.36
N GLN A 680 9.19 -16.05 -34.58
CA GLN A 680 8.67 -14.85 -35.25
C GLN A 680 8.69 -14.95 -36.78
N ARG A 681 7.63 -14.40 -37.39
CA ARG A 681 7.34 -14.39 -38.85
C ARG A 681 7.57 -13.01 -39.48
N ASP A 682 8.09 -12.04 -38.73
CA ASP A 682 8.22 -10.68 -39.23
C ASP A 682 9.49 -10.53 -40.08
N ALA A 683 9.30 -10.18 -41.36
CA ALA A 683 10.39 -9.90 -42.28
C ALA A 683 11.25 -8.70 -41.80
N GLY A 684 10.66 -7.78 -41.02
CA GLY A 684 11.36 -6.65 -40.41
C GLY A 684 12.38 -7.11 -39.37
N LEU A 685 11.99 -7.98 -38.44
CA LEU A 685 12.93 -8.56 -37.47
C LEU A 685 13.98 -9.42 -38.15
N ALA A 686 13.59 -10.26 -39.12
CA ALA A 686 14.55 -11.07 -39.88
C ALA A 686 15.60 -10.19 -40.57
N SER A 687 15.18 -9.06 -41.18
CA SER A 687 16.11 -8.11 -41.79
C SER A 687 17.03 -7.42 -40.78
N ARG A 688 16.55 -7.18 -39.54
CA ARG A 688 17.38 -6.64 -38.45
C ARG A 688 18.34 -7.67 -37.89
N LEU A 689 17.93 -8.93 -37.75
CA LEU A 689 18.81 -10.04 -37.35
C LEU A 689 19.87 -10.34 -38.43
N GLU A 690 19.52 -10.16 -39.72
CA GLU A 690 20.44 -10.25 -40.85
C GLU A 690 21.40 -9.04 -40.92
N ALA A 691 20.95 -7.84 -40.52
CA ALA A 691 21.72 -6.59 -40.61
C ALA A 691 22.52 -6.24 -39.33
N SER A 692 22.05 -6.65 -38.16
CA SER A 692 22.84 -6.59 -36.94
C SER A 692 24.03 -7.54 -37.12
N LYS A 693 25.21 -7.13 -36.66
CA LYS A 693 26.42 -7.96 -36.72
C LYS A 693 26.33 -9.13 -35.73
N ILE A 694 25.28 -9.95 -35.81
CA ILE A 694 25.16 -11.20 -35.07
C ILE A 694 26.08 -12.28 -35.66
N SER A 695 26.54 -12.10 -36.91
CA SER A 695 27.62 -12.91 -37.48
C SER A 695 28.93 -12.66 -36.70
N GLY A 696 29.33 -13.63 -35.87
CA GLY A 696 30.58 -13.59 -35.09
C GLY A 696 30.43 -13.38 -33.59
N ILE A 697 29.21 -13.48 -33.03
CA ILE A 697 29.02 -13.49 -31.57
C ILE A 697 29.37 -14.87 -31.01
N SER A 698 30.66 -15.18 -30.93
CA SER A 698 31.15 -16.38 -30.26
C SER A 698 31.58 -16.03 -28.83
N GLY A 699 30.81 -16.40 -27.79
CA GLY A 699 31.33 -16.34 -26.42
C GLY A 699 30.40 -15.93 -25.28
N GLY A 700 29.22 -15.35 -25.53
CA GLY A 700 28.34 -14.95 -24.43
C GLY A 700 27.64 -16.12 -23.74
N TYR A 701 27.44 -15.96 -22.44
CA TYR A 701 26.67 -16.88 -21.62
C TYR A 701 25.26 -16.30 -21.42
N VAL A 702 24.25 -17.12 -21.70
CA VAL A 702 22.86 -16.82 -21.36
C VAL A 702 22.39 -17.75 -20.25
N THR A 703 21.63 -17.19 -19.31
CA THR A 703 21.02 -17.94 -18.22
C THR A 703 19.59 -18.27 -18.62
N ALA A 704 19.33 -19.57 -18.83
CA ALA A 704 18.00 -20.08 -19.18
C ALA A 704 17.42 -20.93 -18.06
N LYS A 705 16.10 -20.87 -17.88
CA LYS A 705 15.34 -21.81 -17.06
C LYS A 705 14.63 -22.82 -17.95
N LEU A 706 14.83 -24.09 -17.64
CA LEU A 706 14.17 -25.19 -18.34
C LEU A 706 12.73 -25.34 -17.85
N LEU A 707 11.77 -25.21 -18.76
CA LEU A 707 10.33 -25.36 -18.51
C LEU A 707 9.85 -26.69 -19.09
N LYS A 708 9.54 -27.63 -18.19
CA LYS A 708 9.05 -28.98 -18.56
C LYS A 708 7.54 -29.16 -18.43
N SER A 709 6.91 -28.30 -17.62
CA SER A 709 5.46 -28.27 -17.44
C SER A 709 4.86 -27.31 -18.44
N VAL A 710 4.59 -27.83 -19.64
CA VAL A 710 4.06 -27.09 -20.78
C VAL A 710 2.58 -27.43 -20.95
N ILE A 711 1.73 -26.40 -21.03
CA ILE A 711 0.31 -26.50 -21.37
C ILE A 711 0.09 -25.84 -22.73
N LYS A 712 -0.21 -26.66 -23.75
CA LYS A 712 -0.56 -26.15 -25.08
C LYS A 712 -2.08 -25.94 -25.18
N PHE A 713 -2.50 -24.81 -25.73
CA PHE A 713 -3.88 -24.44 -26.03
C PHE A 713 -4.03 -24.24 -27.55
N TYR A 714 -5.10 -24.80 -28.11
CA TYR A 714 -5.40 -24.74 -29.54
C TYR A 714 -6.72 -24.00 -29.75
N ALA A 715 -6.66 -22.83 -30.41
CA ALA A 715 -7.83 -22.01 -30.76
C ALA A 715 -8.79 -21.73 -29.59
N ALA A 716 -8.23 -21.41 -28.42
CA ALA A 716 -8.94 -21.07 -27.20
C ALA A 716 -8.07 -20.14 -26.35
N ASP A 717 -8.67 -19.38 -25.45
CA ASP A 717 -7.92 -18.70 -24.38
C ASP A 717 -7.22 -19.75 -23.52
N GLY A 718 -6.10 -19.38 -22.92
CA GLY A 718 -5.38 -20.26 -22.01
C GLY A 718 -6.15 -20.43 -20.70
N ILE A 719 -5.90 -19.52 -19.76
CA ILE A 719 -6.53 -19.50 -18.45
C ILE A 719 -7.37 -18.24 -18.31
N VAL A 720 -8.68 -18.38 -18.16
CA VAL A 720 -9.59 -17.30 -17.80
C VAL A 720 -9.81 -17.35 -16.29
N VAL A 721 -9.53 -16.26 -15.59
CA VAL A 721 -9.83 -16.06 -14.17
C VAL A 721 -10.95 -15.04 -14.05
N ASP A 722 -12.10 -15.48 -13.56
CA ASP A 722 -13.34 -14.72 -13.53
C ASP A 722 -13.81 -14.59 -12.07
N ASN A 723 -14.08 -13.36 -11.61
CA ASN A 723 -14.64 -13.02 -10.29
C ASN A 723 -13.95 -13.63 -9.05
N THR A 724 -12.78 -14.24 -9.22
CA THR A 724 -12.11 -15.03 -8.18
C THR A 724 -10.60 -14.79 -8.19
N LEU A 725 -9.96 -14.94 -7.04
CA LEU A 725 -8.51 -14.88 -6.90
C LEU A 725 -7.94 -16.27 -7.18
N LEU A 726 -6.96 -16.46 -8.07
CA LEU A 726 -6.17 -17.69 -8.19
C LEU A 726 -4.89 -17.56 -7.36
N GLY A 727 -4.61 -18.56 -6.51
CA GLY A 727 -3.56 -18.48 -5.48
C GLY A 727 -2.12 -18.28 -5.99
N ASP A 728 -1.66 -19.11 -6.94
CA ASP A 728 -0.31 -18.98 -7.54
C ASP A 728 -0.21 -19.80 -8.83
N LEU A 729 0.39 -19.25 -9.88
CA LEU A 729 0.80 -19.96 -11.10
C LEU A 729 2.32 -19.90 -11.24
N SER A 730 3.02 -21.02 -10.98
CA SER A 730 4.48 -21.02 -10.81
C SER A 730 5.21 -22.03 -11.68
N GLY A 731 6.15 -21.57 -12.53
CA GLY A 731 7.00 -22.46 -13.33
C GLY A 731 6.25 -23.25 -14.42
N VAL A 732 5.19 -22.67 -14.97
CA VAL A 732 4.37 -23.25 -16.03
C VAL A 732 4.61 -22.50 -17.34
N CYS A 733 4.70 -23.21 -18.46
CA CYS A 733 4.72 -22.62 -19.80
C CYS A 733 3.34 -22.79 -20.45
N LEU A 734 2.61 -21.71 -20.68
CA LEU A 734 1.35 -21.70 -21.43
C LEU A 734 1.65 -21.35 -22.89
N ILE A 735 1.15 -22.15 -23.83
CA ILE A 735 1.47 -21.97 -25.25
C ILE A 735 0.20 -21.95 -26.07
N GLY A 736 -0.03 -20.89 -26.84
CA GLY A 736 -0.97 -20.90 -27.94
C GLY A 736 -0.30 -21.56 -29.14
N ASP A 737 -0.70 -22.77 -29.52
CA ASP A 737 -0.21 -23.38 -30.77
C ASP A 737 -1.22 -23.14 -31.89
N TYR A 738 -0.92 -22.10 -32.67
CA TYR A 738 -1.70 -21.70 -33.83
C TYR A 738 -1.09 -22.27 -35.13
N THR A 739 0.11 -22.85 -35.10
CA THR A 739 0.90 -23.13 -36.31
C THR A 739 0.44 -24.35 -37.10
N GLY A 740 -0.25 -25.30 -36.46
CA GLY A 740 -0.87 -26.44 -37.13
C GLY A 740 -1.99 -26.11 -38.12
N LEU A 741 -2.39 -24.82 -38.24
CA LEU A 741 -3.62 -24.41 -38.93
C LEU A 741 -3.41 -23.68 -40.27
N THR A 742 -2.17 -23.37 -40.67
CA THR A 742 -1.91 -22.49 -41.83
C THR A 742 -1.56 -23.18 -43.15
N ASN A 743 -1.43 -24.49 -43.14
CA ASN A 743 -1.57 -25.37 -44.31
C ASN A 743 -2.16 -26.66 -43.76
N PRO A 744 -3.25 -27.23 -44.30
CA PRO A 744 -3.52 -28.62 -44.03
C PRO A 744 -2.31 -29.37 -44.60
N PRO A 745 -1.47 -30.03 -43.77
CA PRO A 745 -0.68 -31.13 -44.30
C PRO A 745 -1.66 -32.05 -45.01
N ASP A 746 -1.21 -32.64 -46.11
CA ASP A 746 -1.96 -33.63 -46.87
C ASP A 746 -2.21 -34.88 -45.96
N TYR A 747 -3.13 -34.75 -45.00
CA TYR A 747 -3.49 -35.76 -44.00
C TYR A 747 -4.37 -36.85 -44.59
N ALA A 748 -4.49 -36.91 -45.92
CA ALA A 748 -5.30 -37.87 -46.65
C ALA A 748 -4.86 -39.33 -46.42
N ALA A 749 -3.64 -39.59 -45.92
CA ALA A 749 -3.14 -40.96 -45.75
C ALA A 749 -3.22 -41.51 -44.31
N ASN A 750 -3.17 -40.66 -43.26
CA ASN A 750 -3.29 -41.07 -41.85
C ASN A 750 -3.38 -39.81 -40.94
N PRO A 751 -4.57 -39.27 -40.63
CA PRO A 751 -4.68 -38.27 -39.58
C PRO A 751 -4.27 -38.89 -38.24
N PRO A 752 -3.52 -38.19 -37.38
CA PRO A 752 -3.37 -38.61 -35.99
C PRO A 752 -4.76 -38.91 -35.42
N SER A 753 -4.91 -40.00 -34.67
CA SER A 753 -6.22 -40.46 -34.14
C SER A 753 -6.97 -39.41 -33.30
N VAL A 754 -6.31 -38.29 -33.01
CA VAL A 754 -6.77 -37.15 -32.23
C VAL A 754 -7.63 -36.15 -33.04
N PHE A 755 -7.61 -36.18 -34.38
CA PHE A 755 -8.37 -35.25 -35.23
C PHE A 755 -9.63 -35.84 -35.89
N SER A 756 -10.19 -36.92 -35.33
CA SER A 756 -11.35 -37.62 -35.92
C SER A 756 -12.73 -36.98 -35.63
N SER A 757 -12.78 -35.89 -34.87
CA SER A 757 -14.03 -35.20 -34.50
C SER A 757 -14.39 -34.13 -35.55
N GLN A 758 -15.50 -34.32 -36.26
CA GLN A 758 -16.05 -33.36 -37.24
C GLN A 758 -16.27 -31.96 -36.64
N THR A 759 -16.59 -31.89 -35.34
CA THR A 759 -16.76 -30.64 -34.59
C THR A 759 -15.47 -29.81 -34.53
N ILE A 760 -14.30 -30.46 -34.60
CA ILE A 760 -12.99 -29.79 -34.64
C ILE A 760 -12.82 -29.10 -36.00
N LEU A 761 -13.13 -29.80 -37.09
CA LEU A 761 -13.03 -29.24 -38.45
C LEU A 761 -13.99 -28.07 -38.65
N ASP A 762 -15.22 -28.16 -38.12
CA ASP A 762 -16.23 -27.11 -38.26
C ASP A 762 -15.90 -25.84 -37.44
N ARG A 763 -15.33 -25.98 -36.24
CA ARG A 763 -14.86 -24.83 -35.43
C ARG A 763 -13.62 -24.17 -36.04
N LEU A 764 -12.69 -24.97 -36.56
CA LEU A 764 -11.52 -24.45 -37.29
C LEU A 764 -11.92 -23.73 -38.57
N ALA A 765 -12.94 -24.22 -39.30
CA ALA A 765 -13.50 -23.54 -40.47
C ALA A 765 -14.23 -22.23 -40.10
N SER A 766 -14.93 -22.20 -38.95
CA SER A 766 -15.58 -20.99 -38.42
C SER A 766 -14.59 -19.90 -38.00
N ALA A 767 -13.51 -20.27 -37.29
CA ALA A 767 -12.44 -19.33 -36.90
C ALA A 767 -11.71 -18.73 -38.12
N TYR A 768 -11.67 -19.46 -39.23
CA TYR A 768 -11.09 -18.98 -40.50
C TYR A 768 -12.02 -18.03 -41.28
N THR A 769 -13.34 -18.09 -41.05
CA THR A 769 -14.35 -17.37 -41.84
C THR A 769 -14.93 -16.11 -41.17
N ASN A 770 -14.91 -16.02 -39.83
CA ASN A 770 -15.56 -14.91 -39.08
C ASN A 770 -14.62 -13.78 -38.63
N GLY A 771 -13.40 -13.71 -39.17
CA GLY A 771 -12.36 -12.87 -38.59
C GLY A 771 -11.73 -13.55 -37.37
N TRP A 772 -10.42 -13.38 -37.21
CA TRP A 772 -9.65 -14.08 -36.19
C TRP A 772 -10.16 -13.69 -34.80
N VAL A 773 -10.75 -14.64 -34.07
CA VAL A 773 -11.05 -14.48 -32.65
C VAL A 773 -9.71 -14.35 -31.93
N GLU A 774 -9.51 -13.23 -31.24
CA GLU A 774 -8.34 -13.01 -30.38
C GLU A 774 -8.48 -13.93 -29.16
N TYR A 775 -7.48 -14.78 -28.94
CA TYR A 775 -7.43 -15.65 -27.76
C TYR A 775 -6.22 -15.28 -26.93
N ASP A 776 -6.42 -15.00 -25.65
CA ASP A 776 -5.40 -14.56 -24.72
C ASP A 776 -4.80 -15.73 -23.95
N GLY A 777 -3.54 -15.63 -23.54
CA GLY A 777 -2.88 -16.68 -22.77
C GLY A 777 -3.40 -16.76 -21.33
N ILE A 778 -3.45 -15.62 -20.66
CA ILE A 778 -4.08 -15.47 -19.35
C ILE A 778 -5.05 -14.30 -19.46
N HIS A 779 -6.33 -14.54 -19.23
CA HIS A 779 -7.36 -13.51 -19.27
C HIS A 779 -7.92 -13.36 -17.85
N VAL A 780 -7.68 -12.22 -17.21
CA VAL A 780 -8.24 -11.91 -15.89
C VAL A 780 -9.29 -10.82 -16.05
N MET A 781 -10.51 -11.13 -15.64
CA MET A 781 -11.67 -10.25 -15.84
C MET A 781 -12.56 -10.22 -14.60
N ASP A 782 -13.51 -9.29 -14.61
CA ASP A 782 -14.58 -9.14 -13.62
C ASP A 782 -14.05 -9.14 -12.17
N THR A 783 -13.11 -8.25 -11.85
CA THR A 783 -12.46 -8.15 -10.52
C THR A 783 -11.64 -9.37 -10.08
N GLY A 784 -11.43 -10.35 -10.97
CA GLY A 784 -10.55 -11.48 -10.74
C GLY A 784 -9.11 -11.04 -10.43
N SER A 785 -8.37 -11.90 -9.75
CA SER A 785 -6.95 -11.67 -9.50
C SER A 785 -6.12 -12.94 -9.60
N ILE A 786 -4.84 -12.81 -9.96
CA ILE A 786 -3.93 -13.95 -10.07
C ILE A 786 -2.54 -13.54 -9.63
N ASN A 787 -1.87 -14.42 -8.88
CA ASN A 787 -0.45 -14.33 -8.62
C ASN A 787 0.32 -15.23 -9.59
N ILE A 788 1.26 -14.68 -10.35
CA ILE A 788 2.13 -15.44 -11.27
C ILE A 788 3.56 -15.37 -10.76
N SER A 789 4.20 -16.52 -10.54
CA SER A 789 5.56 -16.60 -10.02
C SER A 789 6.42 -17.63 -10.76
N GLY A 790 7.67 -17.84 -10.32
CA GLY A 790 8.45 -19.05 -10.67
C GLY A 790 8.97 -19.20 -12.10
N ALA A 791 9.14 -18.10 -12.85
CA ALA A 791 9.60 -18.09 -14.25
C ALA A 791 8.63 -18.74 -15.27
N SER A 792 7.34 -18.54 -15.06
CA SER A 792 6.29 -18.96 -15.99
C SER A 792 6.42 -18.21 -17.33
N ALA A 793 6.08 -18.89 -18.43
CA ALA A 793 6.07 -18.30 -19.77
C ALA A 793 4.68 -18.39 -20.40
N VAL A 794 4.30 -17.38 -21.17
CA VAL A 794 3.05 -17.36 -21.93
C VAL A 794 3.36 -16.94 -23.35
N CYS A 795 3.25 -17.88 -24.30
CA CYS A 795 3.76 -17.63 -25.65
C CYS A 795 2.87 -18.13 -26.79
N GLY A 796 2.97 -17.48 -27.95
CA GLY A 796 2.34 -17.93 -29.19
C GLY A 796 0.84 -17.67 -29.31
N PHE A 797 0.22 -16.92 -28.40
CA PHE A 797 -1.22 -16.66 -28.44
C PHE A 797 -1.61 -15.67 -29.56
N PRO A 798 -2.78 -15.85 -30.20
CA PRO A 798 -3.28 -14.94 -31.22
C PRO A 798 -3.81 -13.61 -30.67
N GLY A 799 -4.09 -13.52 -29.36
CA GLY A 799 -4.32 -12.28 -28.61
C GLY A 799 -3.06 -11.86 -27.86
N SER A 800 -3.22 -11.50 -26.58
CA SER A 800 -2.16 -11.09 -25.67
C SER A 800 -1.64 -12.24 -24.81
N GLY A 801 -0.42 -12.13 -24.30
CA GLY A 801 0.11 -13.09 -23.32
C GLY A 801 -0.69 -13.05 -22.02
N ALA A 802 -0.81 -11.87 -21.41
CA ALA A 802 -1.76 -11.59 -20.34
C ALA A 802 -2.69 -10.44 -20.73
N TYR A 803 -3.99 -10.66 -20.58
CA TYR A 803 -5.04 -9.69 -20.79
C TYR A 803 -5.77 -9.46 -19.46
N VAL A 804 -5.80 -8.22 -18.98
CA VAL A 804 -6.38 -7.84 -17.69
C VAL A 804 -7.46 -6.77 -17.94
N SER A 805 -8.66 -6.97 -17.43
CA SER A 805 -9.80 -6.08 -17.69
C SER A 805 -10.73 -5.91 -16.49
N ASN A 806 -11.69 -4.99 -16.57
CA ASN A 806 -12.79 -4.82 -15.61
C ASN A 806 -12.38 -4.77 -14.13
N GLY A 807 -11.42 -3.89 -13.78
CA GLY A 807 -10.97 -3.71 -12.39
C GLY A 807 -10.16 -4.88 -11.83
N SER A 808 -9.77 -5.86 -12.66
CA SER A 808 -8.96 -7.00 -12.25
C SER A 808 -7.50 -6.65 -11.96
N VAL A 809 -6.84 -7.52 -11.20
CA VAL A 809 -5.45 -7.32 -10.77
C VAL A 809 -4.59 -8.55 -11.05
N VAL A 810 -3.51 -8.39 -11.80
CA VAL A 810 -2.45 -9.40 -11.91
C VAL A 810 -1.26 -8.96 -11.09
N GLU A 811 -0.83 -9.80 -10.15
CA GLU A 811 0.36 -9.56 -9.34
C GLU A 811 1.44 -10.60 -9.68
N ASN A 812 2.68 -10.17 -9.83
CA ASN A 812 3.84 -11.05 -9.95
C ASN A 812 4.88 -10.62 -8.90
N PHE A 813 4.92 -11.39 -7.81
CA PHE A 813 5.84 -11.17 -6.70
C PHE A 813 7.10 -12.04 -6.81
N MET A 814 8.24 -11.46 -6.41
CA MET A 814 9.40 -12.26 -6.04
C MET A 814 9.11 -13.00 -4.74
N HIS A 815 9.03 -14.34 -4.81
CA HIS A 815 9.03 -15.19 -3.62
C HIS A 815 10.32 -14.97 -2.82
N ARG A 816 10.29 -15.13 -1.48
CA ARG A 816 11.36 -14.72 -0.50
C ARG A 816 12.79 -15.23 -0.78
N THR A 817 12.98 -16.12 -1.73
CA THR A 817 14.28 -16.60 -2.20
C THR A 817 14.70 -15.79 -3.42
N GLN A 818 15.89 -15.19 -3.40
CA GLN A 818 16.47 -14.29 -4.41
C GLN A 818 16.55 -14.82 -5.88
N SER A 819 15.87 -15.91 -6.21
CA SER A 819 15.73 -16.43 -7.57
C SER A 819 14.76 -15.55 -8.37
N LEU A 820 15.25 -14.98 -9.47
CA LEU A 820 14.51 -14.22 -10.49
C LEU A 820 13.18 -14.90 -10.87
N ALA A 821 12.07 -14.51 -10.24
CA ALA A 821 10.74 -14.93 -10.65
C ALA A 821 10.33 -14.03 -11.83
N LEU A 822 10.60 -14.48 -13.06
CA LEU A 822 10.38 -13.67 -14.26
C LEU A 822 9.23 -14.24 -15.11
N MET A 823 8.05 -13.63 -15.07
CA MET A 823 7.00 -13.97 -16.04
C MET A 823 7.48 -13.54 -17.43
N THR A 824 7.45 -14.43 -18.42
CA THR A 824 7.87 -14.13 -19.80
C THR A 824 6.70 -14.25 -20.77
N ALA A 825 6.16 -13.13 -21.23
CA ALA A 825 5.16 -13.11 -22.29
C ALA A 825 5.87 -12.93 -23.64
N CYS A 826 5.87 -13.93 -24.51
CA CYS A 826 6.63 -13.83 -25.76
C CYS A 826 5.93 -14.35 -27.01
N ALA A 827 6.28 -13.81 -28.17
CA ALA A 827 5.75 -14.22 -29.47
C ALA A 827 4.21 -14.20 -29.58
N ASN A 828 3.53 -13.30 -28.85
CA ASN A 828 2.08 -13.13 -28.96
C ASN A 828 1.74 -12.19 -30.13
N ARG A 829 0.54 -12.35 -30.70
CA ARG A 829 0.14 -11.55 -31.88
C ARG A 829 -0.34 -10.13 -31.56
N ARG A 830 -0.80 -9.88 -30.34
CA ARG A 830 -1.11 -8.54 -29.87
C ARG A 830 0.00 -8.11 -28.92
N SER A 831 -0.28 -8.05 -27.62
CA SER A 831 0.70 -7.58 -26.65
C SER A 831 1.22 -8.70 -25.76
N GLY A 832 2.39 -8.53 -25.15
CA GLY A 832 2.77 -9.47 -24.09
C GLY A 832 1.87 -9.31 -22.86
N VAL A 833 1.64 -8.06 -22.43
CA VAL A 833 0.69 -7.69 -21.38
C VAL A 833 -0.22 -6.58 -21.90
N TYR A 834 -1.53 -6.73 -21.71
CA TYR A 834 -2.55 -5.74 -22.05
C TYR A 834 -3.50 -5.53 -20.88
N CYS A 835 -3.52 -4.33 -20.33
CA CYS A 835 -4.43 -3.91 -19.26
C CYS A 835 -5.43 -2.90 -19.81
N THR A 836 -6.71 -3.11 -19.54
CA THR A 836 -7.77 -2.18 -19.91
C THR A 836 -8.85 -2.06 -18.84
N GLN A 837 -9.74 -1.07 -18.95
CA GLN A 837 -10.98 -0.97 -18.15
C GLN A 837 -10.72 -1.01 -16.64
N ASP A 838 -9.99 0.00 -16.13
CA ASP A 838 -9.69 0.17 -14.70
C ASP A 838 -8.85 -0.97 -14.08
N SER A 839 -8.21 -1.80 -14.90
CA SER A 839 -7.40 -2.92 -14.41
C SER A 839 -5.96 -2.55 -14.04
N THR A 840 -5.30 -3.41 -13.28
CA THR A 840 -3.91 -3.22 -12.82
C THR A 840 -3.05 -4.45 -13.11
N PHE A 841 -1.86 -4.23 -13.68
CA PHE A 841 -0.80 -5.24 -13.73
C PHE A 841 0.42 -4.78 -12.95
N GLN A 842 0.81 -5.59 -11.98
CA GLN A 842 1.96 -5.35 -11.12
C GLN A 842 2.98 -6.47 -11.27
N SER A 843 4.22 -6.13 -11.62
CA SER A 843 5.30 -7.11 -11.74
C SER A 843 6.62 -6.55 -11.25
N LYS A 844 7.31 -7.29 -10.36
CA LYS A 844 8.65 -6.92 -9.90
C LYS A 844 9.78 -7.35 -10.84
N ALA A 845 9.53 -8.36 -11.68
CA ALA A 845 10.44 -8.81 -12.74
C ALA A 845 9.60 -9.55 -13.80
N SER A 846 9.64 -9.08 -15.04
CA SER A 846 8.96 -9.71 -16.18
C SER A 846 9.68 -9.42 -17.50
N GLY A 847 9.44 -10.27 -18.50
CA GLY A 847 9.88 -10.07 -19.86
C GLY A 847 8.68 -10.08 -20.81
N SER A 848 8.66 -9.16 -21.76
CA SER A 848 7.71 -9.11 -22.86
C SER A 848 8.47 -9.03 -24.18
N VAL A 849 8.57 -10.13 -24.90
CA VAL A 849 9.57 -10.29 -25.98
C VAL A 849 8.95 -10.77 -27.29
N HIS A 850 9.32 -10.18 -28.42
CA HIS A 850 8.90 -10.65 -29.76
C HIS A 850 7.39 -10.63 -30.02
N ASN A 851 6.63 -9.75 -29.36
CA ASN A 851 5.20 -9.63 -29.63
C ASN A 851 4.96 -8.81 -30.93
N ARG A 852 3.87 -9.11 -31.65
CA ARG A 852 3.56 -8.44 -32.94
C ARG A 852 2.84 -7.10 -32.80
N ALA A 853 2.46 -6.70 -31.60
CA ALA A 853 2.15 -5.31 -31.30
C ALA A 853 3.12 -4.83 -30.23
N SER A 854 2.65 -4.66 -28.99
CA SER A 854 3.44 -4.02 -27.92
C SER A 854 3.93 -4.99 -26.84
N GLY A 855 4.95 -4.59 -26.09
CA GLY A 855 5.42 -5.35 -24.94
C GLY A 855 4.40 -5.32 -23.81
N TYR A 856 4.19 -4.13 -23.25
CA TYR A 856 3.23 -3.85 -22.18
C TYR A 856 2.30 -2.71 -22.59
N VAL A 857 1.00 -2.87 -22.37
CA VAL A 857 -0.01 -1.87 -22.69
C VAL A 857 -0.92 -1.65 -21.48
N ALA A 858 -1.17 -0.38 -21.12
CA ALA A 858 -2.36 -0.01 -20.33
C ALA A 858 -3.19 1.04 -21.07
N ASP A 859 -4.50 0.82 -21.08
CA ASP A 859 -5.50 1.62 -21.78
C ASP A 859 -6.72 1.81 -20.86
N SER A 860 -7.52 2.86 -21.07
CA SER A 860 -8.83 3.03 -20.44
C SER A 860 -8.79 3.00 -18.91
N ASN A 861 -8.06 3.95 -18.32
CA ASN A 861 -7.82 4.13 -16.88
C ASN A 861 -7.06 2.98 -16.20
N SER A 862 -6.23 2.24 -16.92
CA SER A 862 -5.47 1.12 -16.37
C SER A 862 -4.10 1.51 -15.83
N MET A 863 -3.51 0.64 -15.01
CA MET A 863 -2.22 0.88 -14.37
C MET A 863 -1.22 -0.24 -14.64
N LEU A 864 0.01 0.13 -15.01
CA LEU A 864 1.19 -0.74 -15.06
C LEU A 864 2.17 -0.36 -13.94
N TYR A 865 2.36 -1.25 -12.97
CA TYR A 865 3.39 -1.13 -11.93
C TYR A 865 4.51 -2.15 -12.19
N VAL A 866 5.53 -1.75 -12.92
CA VAL A 866 6.57 -2.67 -13.39
C VAL A 866 7.95 -2.27 -12.85
N SER A 867 8.66 -3.24 -12.28
CA SER A 867 10.06 -3.12 -11.92
C SER A 867 10.87 -4.21 -12.60
N ILE A 868 12.13 -3.93 -12.95
CA ILE A 868 13.06 -4.88 -13.58
C ILE A 868 12.39 -5.62 -14.77
N ALA A 869 11.54 -4.90 -15.50
CA ALA A 869 10.77 -5.45 -16.62
C ALA A 869 11.46 -5.16 -17.94
N SER A 870 11.46 -6.10 -18.88
CA SER A 870 12.13 -5.96 -20.18
C SER A 870 11.14 -6.14 -21.33
N ALA A 871 10.95 -5.12 -22.17
CA ALA A 871 10.17 -5.15 -23.39
C ALA A 871 11.11 -5.15 -24.60
N ILE A 872 11.28 -6.30 -25.25
CA ILE A 872 12.34 -6.53 -26.22
C ILE A 872 11.78 -6.96 -27.58
N ALA A 873 12.24 -6.33 -28.66
CA ALA A 873 11.94 -6.73 -30.04
C ALA A 873 10.43 -6.86 -30.37
N ASN A 874 9.59 -6.01 -29.77
CA ASN A 874 8.17 -5.94 -30.11
C ASN A 874 7.97 -5.13 -31.40
N ALA A 875 6.90 -5.43 -32.16
CA ALA A 875 6.69 -4.84 -33.48
C ALA A 875 6.13 -3.40 -33.45
N ASP A 876 5.55 -2.97 -32.33
CA ASP A 876 5.17 -1.59 -32.10
C ASP A 876 6.02 -1.05 -30.94
N TYR A 877 5.47 -1.06 -29.72
CA TYR A 877 6.02 -0.35 -28.58
C TYR A 877 6.62 -1.31 -27.53
N GLY A 878 7.61 -0.85 -26.78
CA GLY A 878 8.05 -1.56 -25.58
C GLY A 878 6.99 -1.45 -24.47
N PHE A 879 6.73 -0.22 -24.02
CA PHE A 879 5.70 0.13 -23.04
C PHE A 879 4.78 1.19 -23.64
N CYS A 880 3.47 0.98 -23.57
CA CYS A 880 2.45 1.89 -24.08
C CYS A 880 1.42 2.18 -22.98
N VAL A 881 1.15 3.45 -22.72
CA VAL A 881 0.04 3.88 -21.84
C VAL A 881 -0.82 4.93 -22.51
N ASP A 882 -2.13 4.66 -22.56
CA ASP A 882 -3.11 5.43 -23.33
C ASP A 882 -4.44 5.59 -22.57
N GLY A 883 -5.26 6.55 -22.97
CA GLY A 883 -6.63 6.72 -22.45
C GLY A 883 -6.72 6.88 -20.93
N ASP A 884 -6.13 7.94 -20.38
CA ASP A 884 -6.09 8.24 -18.93
C ASP A 884 -5.39 7.16 -18.07
N SER A 885 -4.46 6.39 -18.66
CA SER A 885 -3.74 5.32 -17.97
C SER A 885 -2.43 5.76 -17.33
N MET A 886 -1.82 4.87 -16.53
CA MET A 886 -0.56 5.16 -15.84
C MET A 886 0.49 4.05 -15.98
N LEU A 887 1.74 4.44 -16.24
CA LEU A 887 2.93 3.61 -16.08
C LEU A 887 3.78 4.08 -14.90
N SER A 888 4.15 3.15 -14.03
CA SER A 888 5.17 3.32 -13.01
C SER A 888 6.30 2.29 -13.19
N GLY A 889 7.35 2.69 -13.91
CA GLY A 889 8.51 1.89 -14.27
C GLY A 889 9.74 2.17 -13.40
N ASN A 890 10.38 1.12 -12.88
CA ASN A 890 11.69 1.21 -12.20
C ASN A 890 12.66 0.15 -12.71
N ARG A 891 13.83 0.54 -13.22
CA ARG A 891 14.83 -0.36 -13.84
C ARG A 891 14.25 -1.18 -15.00
N THR A 892 13.38 -0.55 -15.79
CA THR A 892 12.77 -1.19 -16.95
C THR A 892 13.64 -1.03 -18.19
N LYS A 893 13.54 -1.96 -19.14
CA LYS A 893 14.31 -1.94 -20.40
C LYS A 893 13.36 -2.05 -21.59
N ALA A 894 13.45 -1.14 -22.55
CA ALA A 894 12.75 -1.21 -23.83
C ALA A 894 13.78 -1.26 -24.96
N LEU A 895 14.04 -2.44 -25.51
CA LEU A 895 15.16 -2.68 -26.43
C LEU A 895 14.66 -3.19 -27.79
N PHE A 896 15.22 -2.67 -28.88
CA PHE A 896 14.99 -3.19 -30.24
C PHE A 896 13.52 -3.20 -30.70
N ASN A 897 12.62 -2.42 -30.10
CA ASN A 897 11.23 -2.36 -30.57
C ASN A 897 11.18 -1.67 -31.95
N LEU A 898 10.30 -2.11 -32.85
CA LEU A 898 10.29 -1.59 -34.23
C LEU A 898 9.76 -0.15 -34.33
N ASP A 899 8.93 0.30 -33.39
CA ASP A 899 8.51 1.69 -33.30
C ASP A 899 9.24 2.38 -32.13
N SER A 900 8.67 2.35 -30.92
CA SER A 900 9.15 3.20 -29.81
C SER A 900 9.36 2.39 -28.55
N GLY A 901 10.31 2.80 -27.71
CA GLY A 901 10.55 2.11 -26.44
C GLY A 901 9.43 2.37 -25.42
N TYR A 902 9.11 3.65 -25.18
CA TYR A 902 8.04 4.08 -24.30
C TYR A 902 7.11 5.04 -25.03
N VAL A 903 5.79 4.83 -24.91
CA VAL A 903 4.73 5.64 -25.51
C VAL A 903 3.72 6.03 -24.43
N THR A 904 3.37 7.31 -24.34
CA THR A 904 2.39 7.85 -23.40
C THR A 904 1.49 8.87 -24.08
N THR A 905 0.20 8.55 -24.22
CA THR A 905 -0.77 9.33 -25.01
C THR A 905 -2.05 9.65 -24.23
N ASP A 906 -2.86 10.56 -24.76
CA ASP A 906 -4.23 10.87 -24.33
C ASP A 906 -4.43 11.02 -22.81
N ARG A 907 -3.82 12.09 -22.26
CA ARG A 907 -3.87 12.48 -20.84
C ARG A 907 -3.29 11.45 -19.86
N SER A 908 -2.60 10.43 -20.37
CA SER A 908 -1.92 9.42 -19.56
C SER A 908 -0.67 9.96 -18.86
N HIS A 909 -0.16 9.18 -17.91
CA HIS A 909 1.05 9.48 -17.15
C HIS A 909 2.07 8.35 -17.24
N SER A 910 3.34 8.67 -17.47
CA SER A 910 4.42 7.70 -17.34
C SER A 910 5.53 8.18 -16.41
N THR A 911 5.95 7.31 -15.51
CA THR A 911 7.18 7.46 -14.75
C THR A 911 8.15 6.35 -15.11
N ALA A 912 9.41 6.69 -15.38
CA ALA A 912 10.48 5.71 -15.55
C ALA A 912 11.72 6.17 -14.78
N ALA A 913 12.14 5.38 -13.80
CA ALA A 913 13.35 5.60 -13.02
C ALA A 913 14.40 4.54 -13.35
N GLU A 914 15.67 4.93 -13.49
CA GLU A 914 16.81 4.05 -13.77
C GLU A 914 16.56 3.11 -14.97
N SER A 915 15.81 3.58 -15.97
CA SER A 915 15.29 2.75 -17.07
C SER A 915 16.01 3.01 -18.38
N GLU A 916 16.01 2.03 -19.29
CA GLU A 916 16.76 2.05 -20.54
C GLU A 916 15.81 1.90 -21.74
N SER A 917 16.00 2.73 -22.76
CA SER A 917 15.31 2.65 -24.04
C SER A 917 16.34 2.68 -25.17
N ARG A 918 16.65 1.53 -25.77
CA ARG A 918 17.75 1.41 -26.74
C ARG A 918 17.34 0.81 -28.07
N GLU A 919 17.91 1.35 -29.14
CA GLU A 919 17.83 0.80 -30.50
C GLU A 919 16.39 0.57 -31.00
N ASN A 920 15.47 1.44 -30.60
CA ASN A 920 14.10 1.40 -31.11
C ASN A 920 14.00 2.12 -32.46
N GLY A 921 13.04 1.70 -33.28
CA GLY A 921 12.95 2.12 -34.68
C GLY A 921 12.52 3.57 -34.91
N LEU A 922 11.98 4.27 -33.92
CA LEU A 922 11.66 5.70 -33.93
C LEU A 922 12.15 6.37 -32.65
N HIS A 923 11.50 6.13 -31.50
CA HIS A 923 11.73 6.92 -30.30
C HIS A 923 12.22 6.09 -29.11
N GLY A 924 13.08 6.68 -28.28
CA GLY A 924 13.34 6.14 -26.94
C GLY A 924 12.11 6.32 -26.04
N TYR A 925 11.70 7.56 -25.84
CA TYR A 925 10.53 7.96 -25.06
C TYR A 925 9.66 8.93 -25.87
N TYR A 926 8.38 8.61 -26.03
CA TYR A 926 7.42 9.39 -26.81
C TYR A 926 6.20 9.76 -25.96
N LEU A 927 5.89 11.06 -25.89
CA LEU A 927 4.78 11.63 -25.14
C LEU A 927 3.93 12.52 -26.05
N TYR A 928 2.63 12.29 -26.07
CA TYR A 928 1.64 13.10 -26.81
C TYR A 928 0.42 13.45 -25.94
N ASP A 929 0.10 14.74 -25.77
CA ASP A 929 -0.97 15.26 -24.88
C ASP A 929 -1.02 14.56 -23.51
N SER A 930 0.15 14.43 -22.88
CA SER A 930 0.35 13.55 -21.71
C SER A 930 1.36 14.11 -20.73
N THR A 931 1.62 13.38 -19.65
CA THR A 931 2.59 13.78 -18.63
C THR A 931 3.64 12.70 -18.39
N GLY A 932 4.89 13.11 -18.11
CA GLY A 932 6.01 12.19 -17.91
C GLY A 932 6.97 12.62 -16.80
N ALA A 933 7.52 11.66 -16.08
CA ALA A 933 8.65 11.85 -15.15
C ALA A 933 9.75 10.80 -15.40
N PHE A 934 10.93 11.24 -15.84
CA PHE A 934 12.04 10.36 -16.22
C PHE A 934 13.29 10.67 -15.39
N GLU A 935 13.71 9.73 -14.55
CA GLU A 935 14.86 9.89 -13.65
C GLU A 935 15.94 8.86 -13.99
N TYR A 936 17.20 9.29 -14.10
CA TYR A 936 18.35 8.41 -14.39
C TYR A 936 18.12 7.48 -15.59
N SER A 937 17.35 7.95 -16.58
CA SER A 937 16.92 7.14 -17.71
C SER A 937 17.84 7.33 -18.92
N VAL A 938 18.01 6.25 -19.69
CA VAL A 938 18.90 6.18 -20.84
C VAL A 938 18.08 6.02 -22.11
N ALA A 939 18.28 6.89 -23.10
CA ALA A 939 17.76 6.71 -24.46
C ALA A 939 18.95 6.59 -25.43
N ASP A 940 19.26 5.38 -25.90
CA ASP A 940 20.46 5.12 -26.71
C ASP A 940 20.14 4.57 -28.11
N GLN A 941 20.84 5.04 -29.15
CA GLN A 941 20.78 4.55 -30.53
C GLN A 941 19.37 4.39 -31.13
N ASN A 942 18.39 5.18 -30.67
CA ASN A 942 17.05 5.22 -31.28
C ASN A 942 17.11 5.93 -32.63
N ALA A 943 16.33 5.46 -33.62
CA ALA A 943 16.53 5.87 -35.00
C ALA A 943 16.15 7.33 -35.26
N GLN A 944 15.13 7.87 -34.58
CA GLN A 944 14.65 9.23 -34.77
C GLN A 944 14.94 10.11 -33.56
N TYR A 945 14.35 9.84 -32.38
CA TYR A 945 14.55 10.69 -31.20
C TYR A 945 14.87 9.91 -29.93
N GLY A 946 15.72 10.48 -29.07
CA GLY A 946 15.88 9.97 -27.70
C GLY A 946 14.61 10.18 -26.90
N PHE A 947 14.20 11.44 -26.76
CA PHE A 947 12.92 11.84 -26.16
C PHE A 947 12.13 12.75 -27.11
N ALA A 948 10.85 12.49 -27.27
CA ALA A 948 9.92 13.27 -28.06
C ALA A 948 8.70 13.65 -27.20
N LEU A 949 8.47 14.95 -27.03
CA LEU A 949 7.37 15.51 -26.25
C LEU A 949 6.53 16.42 -27.13
N ILE A 950 5.27 16.06 -27.32
CA ILE A 950 4.34 16.78 -28.20
C ILE A 950 3.10 17.13 -27.39
N GLU A 951 2.86 18.41 -27.12
CA GLU A 951 1.74 18.87 -26.27
C GLU A 951 1.77 18.29 -24.83
N SER A 952 2.93 17.81 -24.38
CA SER A 952 3.10 17.08 -23.11
C SER A 952 3.98 17.81 -22.09
N ILE A 953 3.77 17.53 -20.80
CA ILE A 953 4.62 18.02 -19.70
C ILE A 953 5.61 16.92 -19.29
N GLY A 954 6.90 17.19 -19.33
CA GLY A 954 7.95 16.24 -18.93
C GLY A 954 8.86 16.78 -17.83
N ARG A 955 9.01 16.05 -16.74
CA ARG A 955 10.08 16.26 -15.75
C ARG A 955 11.19 15.25 -16.00
N MET A 956 12.42 15.70 -16.20
CA MET A 956 13.55 14.82 -16.47
C MET A 956 14.69 15.11 -15.51
N TYR A 957 15.43 14.10 -15.07
CA TYR A 957 16.56 14.28 -14.16
C TYR A 957 17.70 13.31 -14.50
N SER A 958 18.91 13.83 -14.71
CA SER A 958 20.13 13.03 -14.97
C SER A 958 19.98 12.00 -16.09
N LEU A 959 19.59 12.46 -17.29
CA LEU A 959 19.41 11.58 -18.45
C LEU A 959 20.71 11.32 -19.19
N THR A 960 20.80 10.17 -19.86
CA THR A 960 21.83 9.88 -20.87
C THR A 960 21.14 9.66 -22.21
N VAL A 961 21.46 10.47 -23.21
CA VAL A 961 20.89 10.36 -24.54
C VAL A 961 22.00 10.22 -25.56
N SER A 962 21.94 9.15 -26.35
CA SER A 962 22.78 8.95 -27.53
C SER A 962 21.93 8.44 -28.68
N GLY A 963 22.12 8.94 -29.91
CA GLY A 963 21.19 8.63 -30.99
C GLY A 963 21.68 9.02 -32.38
N GLN A 964 20.98 8.52 -33.40
CA GLN A 964 21.26 8.86 -34.80
C GLN A 964 20.49 10.11 -35.27
N GLY A 965 19.35 10.46 -34.64
CA GLY A 965 18.55 11.65 -34.98
C GLY A 965 18.63 12.80 -33.95
N CYS A 966 17.53 13.26 -33.34
CA CYS A 966 17.59 14.32 -32.30
C CYS A 966 17.60 13.75 -30.87
N GLY A 967 18.38 14.35 -29.96
CA GLY A 967 18.45 13.87 -28.57
C GLY A 967 17.14 14.14 -27.84
N LEU A 968 16.74 15.41 -27.82
CA LEU A 968 15.49 15.89 -27.24
C LEU A 968 14.69 16.67 -28.30
N TYR A 969 13.42 16.30 -28.46
CA TYR A 969 12.47 16.90 -29.39
C TYR A 969 11.24 17.41 -28.64
N GLY A 970 10.92 18.71 -28.77
CA GLY A 970 9.72 19.32 -28.21
C GLY A 970 8.86 20.00 -29.29
N LYS A 971 7.55 19.71 -29.31
CA LYS A 971 6.59 20.35 -30.22
C LYS A 971 5.29 20.70 -29.50
N ASP A 972 4.68 21.81 -29.91
CA ASP A 972 3.37 22.26 -29.43
C ASP A 972 2.60 22.85 -30.62
N TYR A 973 1.38 22.34 -30.92
CA TYR A 973 0.56 22.85 -32.04
C TYR A 973 -0.31 24.03 -31.55
N ASP A 974 -0.32 25.13 -32.31
CA ASP A 974 -0.76 26.49 -31.94
C ASP A 974 -2.11 26.70 -31.17
N SER A 975 -2.02 27.63 -30.20
CA SER A 975 -2.96 28.73 -29.88
C SER A 975 -4.20 28.51 -28.96
N LEU A 976 -4.01 28.46 -27.63
CA LEU A 976 -4.70 29.33 -26.66
C LEU A 976 -4.15 29.11 -25.22
N TYR A 977 -3.40 30.09 -24.71
CA TYR A 977 -3.20 30.44 -23.29
C TYR A 977 -2.57 29.48 -22.26
N LEU A 978 -2.11 28.27 -22.58
CA LEU A 978 -1.30 27.48 -21.63
C LEU A 978 -0.10 26.85 -22.33
N ARG A 979 1.11 27.23 -21.91
CA ARG A 979 2.38 26.63 -22.35
C ARG A 979 2.40 25.17 -21.89
N LYS A 980 1.99 24.21 -22.74
CA LYS A 980 1.85 22.80 -22.34
C LYS A 980 3.17 22.04 -22.31
N THR A 981 4.13 22.38 -23.18
CA THR A 981 5.44 21.68 -23.20
C THR A 981 6.48 22.41 -22.38
N TRP A 982 6.74 21.88 -21.17
CA TRP A 982 7.86 22.25 -20.30
C TRP A 982 8.77 21.04 -20.13
N LEU A 983 10.06 21.26 -20.39
CA LEU A 983 11.09 20.32 -20.04
C LEU A 983 12.05 20.95 -19.04
N TYR A 984 12.32 20.27 -17.94
CA TYR A 984 13.45 20.55 -17.05
C TYR A 984 14.34 19.31 -17.04
N SER A 985 15.60 19.45 -17.45
CA SER A 985 16.57 18.34 -17.54
C SER A 985 17.92 18.82 -16.98
N PRO A 986 18.11 18.77 -15.65
CA PRO A 986 19.38 19.11 -15.05
C PRO A 986 20.38 17.95 -15.13
N ASN A 987 21.68 18.28 -15.18
CA ASN A 987 22.79 17.33 -15.07
C ASN A 987 22.73 16.14 -16.06
N SER A 988 22.22 16.36 -17.26
CA SER A 988 22.05 15.30 -18.26
C SER A 988 23.23 15.29 -19.26
N LEU A 989 23.59 14.11 -19.75
CA LEU A 989 24.56 13.93 -20.83
C LEU A 989 23.79 13.66 -22.13
N ILE A 990 23.94 14.54 -23.12
CA ILE A 990 23.27 14.43 -24.41
C ILE A 990 24.36 14.43 -25.47
N GLU A 991 24.66 13.25 -26.01
CA GLU A 991 25.67 13.03 -27.04
C GLU A 991 24.97 12.67 -28.34
N ASN A 992 24.95 13.54 -29.35
CA ASN A 992 24.22 13.24 -30.59
C ASN A 992 25.03 13.55 -31.85
N ASN A 993 24.85 12.72 -32.88
CA ASN A 993 25.47 12.87 -34.18
C ASN A 993 24.89 14.03 -35.00
N ASP A 994 23.60 14.36 -34.84
CA ASP A 994 22.90 15.38 -35.65
C ASP A 994 22.46 16.63 -34.85
N ILE A 995 21.39 16.56 -34.05
CA ILE A 995 20.86 17.70 -33.28
C ILE A 995 20.67 17.31 -31.81
N GLY A 996 21.37 17.98 -30.89
CA GLY A 996 21.24 17.70 -29.46
C GLY A 996 19.83 17.98 -28.91
N VAL A 997 19.31 19.19 -29.17
CA VAL A 997 17.99 19.66 -28.67
C VAL A 997 17.27 20.46 -29.75
N TRP A 998 16.00 20.15 -30.00
CA TRP A 998 15.13 20.87 -30.93
C TRP A 998 13.78 21.22 -30.30
N ALA A 999 13.33 22.48 -30.47
CA ALA A 999 12.03 22.94 -30.03
C ALA A 999 11.31 23.72 -31.15
N ASP A 1000 10.05 23.37 -31.41
CA ASP A 1000 9.19 24.11 -32.33
C ASP A 1000 8.68 25.42 -31.71
N LYS A 1001 8.02 26.27 -32.52
CA LYS A 1001 7.70 27.71 -32.28
C LYS A 1001 7.02 28.07 -30.94
N ASN A 1002 6.47 27.09 -30.21
CA ASN A 1002 5.75 27.30 -28.94
C ASN A 1002 6.22 26.42 -27.77
N ALA A 1003 7.16 25.49 -27.99
CA ALA A 1003 7.67 24.63 -26.93
C ALA A 1003 8.71 25.38 -26.07
N VAL A 1004 8.72 25.14 -24.75
CA VAL A 1004 9.73 25.67 -23.82
C VAL A 1004 10.57 24.51 -23.27
N LEU A 1005 11.84 24.47 -23.66
CA LEU A 1005 12.80 23.51 -23.12
C LEU A 1005 13.80 24.24 -22.22
N THR A 1006 13.88 23.83 -20.95
CA THR A 1006 14.87 24.30 -19.97
C THR A 1006 15.87 23.19 -19.68
N VAL A 1007 17.11 23.39 -20.10
CA VAL A 1007 18.21 22.43 -19.90
C VAL A 1007 19.25 23.13 -19.04
N THR A 1008 19.58 22.57 -17.87
CA THR A 1008 20.43 23.26 -16.86
C THR A 1008 21.58 22.38 -16.40
N GLY A 1009 22.83 22.84 -16.50
CA GLY A 1009 23.98 22.03 -16.03
C GLY A 1009 24.17 20.70 -16.78
N SER A 1010 23.66 20.58 -18.00
CA SER A 1010 23.80 19.39 -18.85
C SER A 1010 24.99 19.52 -19.80
N THR A 1011 25.65 18.41 -20.14
CA THR A 1011 26.74 18.36 -21.13
C THR A 1011 26.16 18.00 -22.50
N LEU A 1012 26.40 18.86 -23.49
CA LEU A 1012 26.02 18.65 -24.89
C LEU A 1012 27.28 18.36 -25.71
N SER A 1013 27.40 17.18 -26.31
CA SER A 1013 28.52 16.79 -27.19
C SER A 1013 27.98 16.28 -28.54
N GLY A 1014 28.65 16.60 -29.65
CA GLY A 1014 28.22 16.17 -30.98
C GLY A 1014 29.28 16.36 -32.07
N ASN A 1015 29.26 15.49 -33.08
CA ASN A 1015 30.26 15.43 -34.17
C ASN A 1015 30.13 16.59 -35.17
N GLN A 1016 28.96 17.24 -35.23
CA GLN A 1016 28.80 18.54 -35.88
C GLN A 1016 28.61 19.60 -34.79
N VAL A 1017 29.42 20.68 -34.85
CA VAL A 1017 29.47 21.77 -33.87
C VAL A 1017 28.07 22.12 -33.35
N GLY A 1018 27.82 21.92 -32.06
CA GLY A 1018 26.50 21.98 -31.40
C GLY A 1018 25.61 23.13 -31.86
N VAL A 1019 24.71 22.84 -32.80
CA VAL A 1019 23.65 23.75 -33.22
C VAL A 1019 22.38 23.38 -32.47
N SER A 1020 22.01 24.17 -31.46
CA SER A 1020 20.61 24.25 -31.04
C SER A 1020 19.84 25.00 -32.13
N THR A 1021 19.18 24.28 -33.02
CA THR A 1021 18.29 24.91 -34.01
C THR A 1021 16.96 25.26 -33.35
N THR A 1022 16.63 26.54 -33.29
CA THR A 1022 15.39 27.04 -32.69
C THR A 1022 14.49 27.70 -33.73
N SER A 1023 13.25 27.22 -33.84
CA SER A 1023 12.13 28.02 -34.40
C SER A 1023 11.25 28.61 -33.27
N GLY A 1024 11.41 28.13 -32.02
CA GLY A 1024 10.77 28.61 -30.78
C GLY A 1024 11.75 28.95 -29.64
N GLY A 1025 11.25 29.06 -28.40
CA GLY A 1025 12.02 29.51 -27.23
C GLY A 1025 12.73 28.36 -26.48
N VAL A 1026 14.01 28.13 -26.76
CA VAL A 1026 14.87 27.26 -25.93
C VAL A 1026 15.62 28.11 -24.91
N ILE A 1027 15.53 27.76 -23.63
CA ILE A 1027 16.30 28.39 -22.54
C ILE A 1027 17.36 27.37 -22.09
N ILE A 1028 18.59 27.55 -22.56
CA ILE A 1028 19.74 26.79 -22.06
C ILE A 1028 20.36 27.63 -20.93
N GLN A 1029 20.38 27.12 -19.70
CA GLN A 1029 20.88 27.81 -18.51
C GLN A 1029 22.12 27.18 -17.91
#